data_AF-A0A6N8UM35-F1
#
_entry.id   AF-A0A6N8UM35-F1
#
_cell.length_a   1.000
_cell.length_b   1.000
_cell.length_c   1.000
_cell.angle_alpha   90.00
_cell.angle_beta   90.00
_cell.angle_gamma   90.00
#
_symmetry.space_group_name_H-M   'P 1'
#
loop_
_entity.id
_entity.type
_entity.pdbx_description
1 polymer ?
#
loop_
_entity_poly.entity_id
_entity_poly.type
_entity_poly.pdbx_seq_one_letter_code
_entity_poly.pdbx_strand_id
1 'polypeptide(L)'
;MDEDQDTTESVPNFALTKSQLDERGKAFSSLLIGEWIRNPGHVRLLRIALDFYPSHQFLDKVLQLLRQGWKSPETRGSRREIMLYCLAELFRVGATETGMVPDVEVDSLPSEVSIEKYHERLVREAKSIVSAFITKSRSGTRFPWYLMQQVFLYLATRNQIPETVPTTDTRKGGVLLSDYWRLLKFIRSSVSYDLEQRSIFLVETITAFGIQEPDKLVSTSRVSRDYLLKVNSISPSVAKKLWTTASHGSGKDVRRLAIHLGLEPSENNGQSIIPLDGESPKKQTLSDLSPDAENPFHEEENLLLLAEYLLGQDSTIFAEPLVPAGIWFSLKHPKPKGYEFGKIEDDSIEHKSIIEYMTPFFNSPDWCVNTEDRQRFNTGLLLRYALRGSNEFLFNISKTRSRSYPRYTKPVSHWEQQRYAGYQGRDAFGPDWLPISQFTENLLFDLLRWPGAGVGHDIVPVHELLSTVSSQLEHIRKKRGQYTSTTILEQSAPLPHRPHEIRRDRALRIGIVQSVVPSFEHYNLHSDKPELCAHEIRSECRKHLSAIMAGVYQQLRVRESHISSPNERGINLLVFPELSIHPQDIDTYLRPFVQQYRCIVLLGQVYHHREQHPGSPIINSALWLIPDKSRSDGLQIKRIEQGKAHITEAERNLNPKPVGFRPAQWLINYHWQKEAEDEQPIRLTGSICLDATDIALAEYLRTSRDLYIICALNKDVGTFDRMAEAIHYHMFQGFILVNNGQFGGSSFFMPFKKPYEREVFHLHGQPQASIAFAEIDPLKLIKRPSQDFRDKPPKGKWKTPPAGLYNCERTDSSSNDLFKE
;
A
#
# COMPACT_ATOMS: atom_id res chain seq x y z
N MET A 1 -32.02 27.35 15.14
CA MET A 1 -31.22 28.14 14.18
C MET A 1 -31.07 27.25 12.98
N ASP A 2 -31.94 27.50 12.01
CA ASP A 2 -32.00 26.80 10.74
C ASP A 2 -30.72 27.10 9.97
N GLU A 3 -29.94 26.07 9.65
CA GLU A 3 -28.82 26.18 8.72
C GLU A 3 -29.35 25.89 7.31
N ASP A 4 -29.28 26.95 6.50
CA ASP A 4 -29.63 27.00 5.09
C ASP A 4 -29.06 25.80 4.32
N GLN A 5 -29.97 24.99 3.78
CA GLN A 5 -29.68 24.04 2.71
C GLN A 5 -29.33 24.86 1.47
N ASP A 6 -28.04 25.04 1.22
CA ASP A 6 -27.50 25.62 0.00
C ASP A 6 -27.79 24.65 -1.17
N THR A 7 -28.97 24.81 -1.78
CA THR A 7 -29.37 24.16 -3.03
C THR A 7 -28.52 24.73 -4.17
N THR A 8 -27.30 24.24 -4.29
CA THR A 8 -26.50 24.42 -5.50
C THR A 8 -27.14 23.57 -6.60
N GLU A 9 -27.94 24.22 -7.45
CA GLU A 9 -28.44 23.66 -8.71
C GLU A 9 -27.25 23.08 -9.49
N SER A 10 -27.18 21.74 -9.56
CA SER A 10 -26.12 21.05 -10.25
C SER A 10 -26.31 21.27 -11.76
N VAL A 11 -25.55 22.20 -12.33
CA VAL A 11 -25.37 22.36 -13.77
C VAL A 11 -25.08 20.97 -14.38
N PRO A 12 -25.68 20.60 -15.52
CA PRO A 12 -25.41 19.31 -16.15
C PRO A 12 -23.91 19.23 -16.49
N ASN A 13 -23.18 18.45 -15.70
CA ASN A 13 -21.77 18.11 -15.94
C ASN A 13 -21.67 17.19 -17.15
N PHE A 14 -21.76 17.77 -18.34
CA PHE A 14 -21.22 17.14 -19.54
C PHE A 14 -19.72 16.95 -19.35
N ALA A 15 -19.19 15.79 -19.74
CA ALA A 15 -17.75 15.53 -19.71
C ALA A 15 -17.03 16.57 -20.57
N LEU A 16 -16.26 17.46 -19.93
CA LEU A 16 -15.49 18.50 -20.62
C LEU A 16 -14.32 17.85 -21.38
N THR A 17 -13.99 18.39 -22.55
CA THR A 17 -12.78 17.96 -23.25
C THR A 17 -11.53 18.42 -22.50
N LYS A 18 -10.38 17.75 -22.73
CA LYS A 18 -9.09 18.16 -22.15
C LYS A 18 -8.78 19.64 -22.45
N SER A 19 -8.99 20.08 -23.69
CA SER A 19 -8.78 21.49 -24.06
C SER A 19 -9.68 22.45 -23.27
N GLN A 20 -10.95 22.11 -23.06
CA GLN A 20 -11.85 22.92 -22.24
C GLN A 20 -11.43 22.95 -20.75
N LEU A 21 -10.93 21.82 -20.24
CA LEU A 21 -10.39 21.75 -18.88
C LEU A 21 -9.11 22.58 -18.74
N ASP A 22 -8.21 22.53 -19.72
CA ASP A 22 -6.97 23.31 -19.76
C ASP A 22 -7.25 24.82 -19.79
N GLU A 23 -8.21 25.25 -20.63
CA GLU A 23 -8.64 26.66 -20.71
C GLU A 23 -9.27 27.14 -19.40
N ARG A 24 -10.18 26.35 -18.82
CA ARG A 24 -10.76 26.64 -17.50
C ARG A 24 -9.69 26.67 -16.42
N GLY A 25 -8.72 25.76 -16.49
CA GLY A 25 -7.58 25.67 -15.59
C GLY A 25 -6.75 26.94 -15.58
N LYS A 26 -6.38 27.40 -16.78
CA LYS A 26 -5.64 28.64 -17.03
C LYS A 26 -6.42 29.87 -16.57
N ALA A 27 -7.71 29.96 -16.90
CA ALA A 27 -8.57 31.06 -16.50
C ALA A 27 -8.71 31.15 -14.98
N PHE A 28 -8.98 30.01 -14.31
CA PHE A 28 -9.11 29.94 -12.86
C PHE A 28 -7.82 30.34 -12.15
N SER A 29 -6.67 29.85 -12.59
CA SER A 29 -5.36 30.26 -12.06
C SER A 29 -5.12 31.77 -12.24
N SER A 30 -5.45 32.33 -13.40
CA SER A 30 -5.34 33.78 -13.65
C SER A 30 -6.24 34.61 -12.74
N LEU A 31 -7.46 34.15 -12.44
CA LEU A 31 -8.38 34.81 -11.51
C LEU A 31 -7.82 34.83 -10.09
N LEU A 32 -7.30 33.69 -9.61
CA LEU A 32 -6.67 33.59 -8.29
C LEU A 32 -5.44 34.50 -8.14
N ILE A 33 -4.62 34.60 -9.19
CA ILE A 33 -3.49 35.54 -9.21
C ILE A 33 -3.99 36.99 -9.18
N GLY A 34 -5.05 37.31 -9.92
CA GLY A 34 -5.67 38.64 -9.91
C GLY A 34 -6.18 39.05 -8.53
N GLU A 35 -6.86 38.14 -7.83
CA GLU A 35 -7.32 38.36 -6.44
C GLU A 35 -6.15 38.50 -5.46
N TRP A 36 -5.07 37.73 -5.64
CA TRP A 36 -3.85 37.91 -4.86
C TRP A 36 -3.18 39.27 -5.10
N ILE A 37 -3.17 39.79 -6.34
CA ILE A 37 -2.62 41.12 -6.62
C ILE A 37 -3.41 42.21 -5.88
N ARG A 38 -4.73 42.07 -5.78
CA ARG A 38 -5.60 42.99 -5.03
C ARG A 38 -5.34 42.91 -3.52
N ASN A 39 -5.14 41.71 -2.98
CA ASN A 39 -4.82 41.49 -1.57
C ASN A 39 -3.66 40.49 -1.39
N PRO A 40 -2.41 40.97 -1.32
CA PRO A 40 -1.24 40.11 -1.16
C PRO A 40 -1.17 39.34 0.17
N GLY A 41 -2.00 39.72 1.17
CA GLY A 41 -2.14 38.95 2.41
C GLY A 41 -2.69 37.54 2.18
N HIS A 42 -3.41 37.32 1.07
CA HIS A 42 -3.92 36.01 0.68
C HIS A 42 -2.90 35.23 -0.16
N VAL A 43 -1.67 35.09 0.33
CA VAL A 43 -0.59 34.36 -0.38
C VAL A 43 -0.98 32.92 -0.73
N ARG A 44 -1.91 32.32 0.02
CA ARG A 44 -2.46 30.99 -0.29
C ARG A 44 -3.10 30.92 -1.69
N LEU A 45 -3.74 31.99 -2.16
CA LEU A 45 -4.32 32.03 -3.51
C LEU A 45 -3.23 31.96 -4.57
N LEU A 46 -2.12 32.67 -4.39
CA LEU A 46 -0.96 32.59 -5.28
C LEU A 46 -0.39 31.16 -5.34
N ARG A 47 -0.27 30.51 -4.18
CA ARG A 47 0.23 29.14 -4.07
C ARG A 47 -0.67 28.15 -4.83
N ILE A 48 -1.98 28.20 -4.56
CA ILE A 48 -2.95 27.34 -5.24
C ILE A 48 -2.95 27.61 -6.74
N ALA A 49 -2.89 28.88 -7.16
CA ALA A 49 -2.91 29.23 -8.58
C ALA A 49 -1.73 28.64 -9.36
N LEU A 50 -0.51 28.75 -8.81
CA LEU A 50 0.70 28.26 -9.44
C LEU A 50 0.90 26.75 -9.28
N ASP A 51 0.31 26.13 -8.25
CA ASP A 51 0.27 24.66 -8.13
C ASP A 51 -0.71 24.04 -9.13
N PHE A 52 -1.90 24.63 -9.26
CA PHE A 52 -2.94 24.18 -10.17
C PHE A 52 -2.59 24.38 -11.64
N TYR A 53 -1.91 25.48 -11.99
CA TYR A 53 -1.43 25.76 -13.34
C TYR A 53 0.01 26.32 -13.31
N PRO A 54 1.04 25.46 -13.23
CA PRO A 54 2.45 25.86 -13.05
C PRO A 54 3.07 26.44 -14.33
N SER A 55 2.50 27.53 -14.83
CA SER A 55 2.98 28.23 -16.01
C SER A 55 4.19 29.11 -15.69
N HIS A 56 5.30 28.88 -16.42
CA HIS A 56 6.48 29.74 -16.34
C HIS A 56 6.16 31.20 -16.73
N GLN A 57 5.15 31.45 -17.56
CA GLN A 57 4.73 32.81 -17.95
C GLN A 57 4.03 33.53 -16.79
N PHE A 58 3.13 32.85 -16.08
CA PHE A 58 2.50 33.40 -14.87
C PHE A 58 3.54 33.64 -13.78
N LEU A 59 4.44 32.67 -13.57
CA LEU A 59 5.54 32.83 -12.63
C LEU A 59 6.41 34.03 -12.98
N ASP A 60 6.75 34.25 -14.25
CA ASP A 60 7.60 35.39 -14.61
C ASP A 60 6.93 36.74 -14.30
N LYS A 61 5.64 36.89 -14.60
CA LYS A 61 4.87 38.09 -14.25
C LYS A 61 4.84 38.31 -12.73
N VAL A 62 4.58 37.26 -11.95
CA VAL A 62 4.59 37.31 -10.48
C VAL A 62 5.98 37.72 -9.96
N LEU A 63 7.04 37.10 -10.47
CA LEU A 63 8.42 37.41 -10.06
C LEU A 63 8.83 38.83 -10.44
N GLN A 64 8.38 39.37 -11.59
CA GLN A 64 8.63 40.76 -11.97
C GLN A 64 8.05 41.75 -10.93
N LEU A 65 6.85 41.46 -10.39
CA LEU A 65 6.25 42.27 -9.31
C LEU A 65 7.05 42.14 -8.01
N LEU A 66 7.40 40.92 -7.60
CA LEU A 66 8.07 40.66 -6.32
C LEU A 66 9.55 41.08 -6.30
N ARG A 67 10.22 41.09 -7.46
CA ARG A 67 11.63 41.49 -7.61
C ARG A 67 11.93 42.88 -7.06
N GLN A 68 10.95 43.78 -7.09
CA GLN A 68 11.08 45.14 -6.56
C GLN A 68 11.42 45.14 -5.06
N GLY A 69 11.02 44.12 -4.29
CA GLY A 69 11.27 44.03 -2.85
C GLY A 69 12.75 43.81 -2.48
N TRP A 70 13.55 43.22 -3.37
CA TRP A 70 14.97 42.94 -3.09
C TRP A 70 15.96 43.66 -4.04
N LYS A 71 15.50 44.10 -5.22
CA LYS A 71 16.30 44.88 -6.17
C LYS A 71 16.18 46.39 -5.97
N SER A 72 14.98 46.92 -5.75
CA SER A 72 14.78 48.38 -5.69
C SER A 72 15.08 48.93 -4.30
N PRO A 73 15.94 49.97 -4.16
CA PRO A 73 16.16 50.66 -2.90
C PRO A 73 14.98 51.55 -2.47
N GLU A 74 14.02 51.80 -3.36
CA GLU A 74 12.84 52.64 -3.14
C GLU A 74 11.71 51.89 -2.42
N THR A 75 11.64 50.56 -2.57
CA THR A 75 10.64 49.73 -1.89
C THR A 75 11.02 49.54 -0.42
N ARG A 76 10.30 50.19 0.51
CA ARG A 76 10.57 50.13 1.96
C ARG A 76 9.31 49.80 2.77
N GLY A 77 9.50 49.53 4.06
CA GLY A 77 8.41 49.28 5.02
C GLY A 77 7.62 48.01 4.73
N SER A 78 6.33 48.00 5.11
CA SER A 78 5.44 46.84 4.99
C SER A 78 5.35 46.30 3.56
N ARG A 79 5.32 47.18 2.56
CA ARG A 79 5.27 46.78 1.14
C ARG A 79 6.45 45.89 0.75
N ARG A 80 7.65 46.23 1.22
CA ARG A 80 8.85 45.42 0.98
C ARG A 80 8.74 44.06 1.65
N GLU A 81 8.36 44.02 2.92
CA GLU A 81 8.28 42.78 3.69
C GLU A 81 7.21 41.82 3.15
N ILE A 82 6.06 42.34 2.70
CA ILE A 82 5.03 41.55 2.02
C ILE A 82 5.59 40.89 0.75
N MET A 83 6.33 41.64 -0.07
CA MET A 83 6.94 41.09 -1.30
C MET A 83 7.97 40.00 -0.98
N LEU A 84 8.81 40.22 0.03
CA LEU A 84 9.83 39.25 0.45
C LEU A 84 9.20 38.00 1.06
N TYR A 85 8.11 38.14 1.81
CA TYR A 85 7.35 37.02 2.36
C TYR A 85 6.67 36.20 1.26
N CYS A 86 5.99 36.85 0.31
CA CYS A 86 5.39 36.16 -0.84
C CYS A 86 6.45 35.40 -1.64
N LEU A 87 7.63 36.01 -1.83
CA LEU A 87 8.75 35.38 -2.52
C LEU A 87 9.31 34.19 -1.74
N ALA A 88 9.38 34.26 -0.41
CA ALA A 88 9.77 33.14 0.44
C ALA A 88 8.78 31.97 0.32
N GLU A 89 7.47 32.25 0.31
CA GLU A 89 6.43 31.23 0.10
C GLU A 89 6.55 30.58 -1.28
N LEU A 90 6.86 31.32 -2.35
CA LEU A 90 7.09 30.72 -3.67
C LEU A 90 8.23 29.72 -3.68
N PHE A 91 9.34 30.01 -2.99
CA PHE A 91 10.46 29.06 -2.89
C PHE A 91 10.11 27.86 -2.02
N ARG A 92 9.43 28.07 -0.89
CA ARG A 92 8.98 26.97 -0.01
C ARG A 92 8.06 26.01 -0.78
N VAL A 93 7.07 26.55 -1.48
CA VAL A 93 6.09 25.76 -2.24
C VAL A 93 6.73 25.14 -3.48
N GLY A 94 7.66 25.83 -4.15
CA GLY A 94 8.48 25.21 -5.20
C GLY A 94 9.34 24.04 -4.73
N ALA A 95 9.71 23.99 -3.45
CA ALA A 95 10.46 22.87 -2.86
C ALA A 95 9.55 21.73 -2.37
N THR A 96 8.30 22.04 -1.99
CA THR A 96 7.45 21.13 -1.21
C THR A 96 6.13 20.75 -1.86
N GLU A 97 5.65 21.48 -2.87
CA GLU A 97 4.27 21.39 -3.36
C GLU A 97 4.21 21.53 -4.90
N THR A 98 4.61 22.68 -5.47
CA THR A 98 4.39 23.00 -6.89
C THR A 98 5.12 22.06 -7.84
N GLY A 99 4.39 21.56 -8.83
CA GLY A 99 4.97 20.77 -9.93
C GLY A 99 5.38 19.35 -9.51
N MET A 100 4.93 18.88 -8.34
CA MET A 100 5.24 17.55 -7.82
C MET A 100 4.21 16.53 -8.30
N VAL A 101 4.10 16.34 -9.62
CA VAL A 101 3.16 15.39 -10.25
C VAL A 101 3.84 14.02 -10.40
N PRO A 102 3.19 12.90 -10.03
CA PRO A 102 3.70 11.56 -10.30
C PRO A 102 3.90 11.32 -11.80
N ASP A 103 4.90 10.51 -12.19
CA ASP A 103 5.24 10.22 -13.59
C ASP A 103 4.03 9.72 -14.40
N VAL A 104 3.16 8.99 -13.73
CA VAL A 104 1.94 8.38 -14.26
C VAL A 104 0.88 9.42 -14.64
N GLU A 105 0.92 10.61 -14.03
CA GLU A 105 -0.07 11.68 -14.17
C GLU A 105 0.44 12.86 -14.99
N VAL A 106 1.64 12.78 -15.59
CA VAL A 106 2.19 13.84 -16.46
C VAL A 106 1.26 14.13 -17.64
N ASP A 107 0.58 13.12 -18.19
CA ASP A 107 -0.43 13.29 -19.25
C ASP A 107 -1.66 14.10 -18.83
N SER A 108 -1.91 14.19 -17.52
CA SER A 108 -3.01 14.96 -16.93
C SER A 108 -2.68 16.45 -16.82
N LEU A 109 -1.43 16.85 -17.07
CA LEU A 109 -1.05 18.26 -17.09
C LEU A 109 -1.63 18.97 -18.32
N PRO A 110 -1.94 20.27 -18.19
CA PRO A 110 -2.37 21.08 -19.31
C PRO A 110 -1.30 21.13 -20.40
N SER A 111 -1.71 21.05 -21.67
CA SER A 111 -0.79 20.89 -22.80
C SER A 111 0.26 22.02 -22.95
N GLU A 112 -0.04 23.23 -22.47
CA GLU A 112 0.87 24.39 -22.53
C GLU A 112 1.87 24.48 -21.36
N VAL A 113 1.71 23.63 -20.33
CA VAL A 113 2.48 23.71 -19.08
C VAL A 113 3.72 22.84 -19.16
N SER A 114 4.88 23.39 -18.77
CA SER A 114 6.11 22.63 -18.53
C SER A 114 6.65 22.95 -17.14
N ILE A 115 6.70 21.91 -16.31
CA ILE A 115 7.19 21.98 -14.94
C ILE A 115 8.70 22.26 -14.92
N GLU A 116 9.46 21.73 -15.88
CA GLU A 116 10.90 22.04 -16.05
C GLU A 116 11.11 23.54 -16.23
N LYS A 117 10.42 24.14 -17.21
CA LYS A 117 10.53 25.58 -17.51
C LYS A 117 10.14 26.43 -16.30
N TYR A 118 9.12 26.01 -15.55
CA TYR A 118 8.71 26.67 -14.30
C TYR A 118 9.85 26.66 -13.28
N HIS A 119 10.42 25.48 -12.99
CA HIS A 119 11.49 25.36 -11.99
C HIS A 119 12.81 25.98 -12.43
N GLU A 120 13.19 25.89 -13.71
CA GLU A 120 14.36 26.58 -14.27
C GLU A 120 14.28 28.09 -14.04
N ARG A 121 13.09 28.66 -14.28
CA ARG A 121 12.86 30.09 -14.05
C ARG A 121 12.98 30.47 -12.58
N LEU A 122 12.45 29.65 -11.68
CA LEU A 122 12.54 29.86 -10.23
C LEU A 122 13.97 29.65 -9.70
N VAL A 123 14.71 28.67 -10.22
CA VAL A 123 16.14 28.43 -9.91
C VAL A 123 16.98 29.63 -10.32
N ARG A 124 16.74 30.22 -11.50
CA ARG A 124 17.43 31.43 -11.95
C ARG A 124 17.21 32.61 -10.99
N GLU A 125 15.99 32.75 -10.46
CA GLU A 125 15.69 33.78 -9.47
C GLU A 125 16.43 33.53 -8.16
N ALA A 126 16.38 32.30 -7.64
CA ALA A 126 17.06 31.90 -6.41
C ALA A 126 18.58 32.16 -6.50
N LYS A 127 19.23 31.75 -7.59
CA LYS A 127 20.67 32.01 -7.83
C LYS A 127 20.97 33.51 -7.82
N SER A 128 20.14 34.33 -8.47
CA SER A 128 20.30 35.79 -8.49
C SER A 128 20.18 36.42 -7.09
N ILE A 129 19.24 35.94 -6.27
CA ILE A 129 19.08 36.37 -4.88
C ILE A 129 20.30 35.99 -4.04
N VAL A 130 20.81 34.77 -4.18
CA VAL A 130 22.02 34.32 -3.46
C VAL A 130 23.24 35.17 -3.83
N SER A 131 23.47 35.42 -5.12
CA SER A 131 24.59 36.27 -5.55
C SER A 131 24.47 37.71 -5.01
N ALA A 132 23.26 38.28 -5.00
CA ALA A 132 23.00 39.59 -4.41
C ALA A 132 23.16 39.59 -2.88
N PHE A 133 22.75 38.51 -2.22
CA PHE A 133 22.91 38.32 -0.78
C PHE A 133 24.39 38.27 -0.40
N ILE A 134 25.23 37.58 -1.16
CA ILE A 134 26.67 37.46 -0.90
C ILE A 134 27.42 38.78 -1.16
N THR A 135 27.09 39.47 -2.26
CA THR A 135 27.78 40.72 -2.66
C THR A 135 27.43 41.94 -1.81
N LYS A 136 26.18 42.07 -1.32
CA LYS A 136 25.78 43.24 -0.51
C LYS A 136 26.31 43.11 0.93
N SER A 137 27.22 44.00 1.34
CA SER A 137 27.88 44.00 2.67
C SER A 137 27.32 45.03 3.69
N ARG A 138 26.34 45.87 3.30
CA ARG A 138 25.82 46.98 4.13
C ARG A 138 24.52 46.63 4.88
N SER A 139 24.40 47.14 6.11
CA SER A 139 23.29 46.95 7.07
C SER A 139 21.91 47.47 6.60
N GLY A 140 21.84 48.30 5.54
CA GLY A 140 20.59 48.90 5.03
C GLY A 140 19.81 48.11 3.97
N THR A 141 20.33 46.96 3.51
CA THR A 141 19.64 46.07 2.54
C THR A 141 19.65 44.64 3.08
N ARG A 142 19.09 44.47 4.28
CA ARG A 142 19.06 43.17 4.97
C ARG A 142 18.10 42.23 4.24
N PHE A 143 18.64 41.18 3.63
CA PHE A 143 17.82 40.03 3.25
C PHE A 143 17.33 39.38 4.56
N PRO A 144 16.02 39.18 4.73
CA PRO A 144 15.50 38.55 5.93
C PRO A 144 15.89 37.07 5.96
N TRP A 145 16.11 36.55 7.17
CA TRP A 145 16.52 35.16 7.37
C TRP A 145 15.48 34.19 6.80
N TYR A 146 14.19 34.48 6.96
CA TYR A 146 13.09 33.61 6.50
C TYR A 146 13.11 33.44 4.98
N LEU A 147 13.45 34.47 4.20
CA LEU A 147 13.56 34.37 2.75
C LEU A 147 14.75 33.50 2.36
N MET A 148 15.91 33.78 2.94
CA MET A 148 17.13 33.05 2.61
C MET A 148 17.04 31.58 2.98
N GLN A 149 16.38 31.26 4.09
CA GLN A 149 16.07 29.88 4.50
C GLN A 149 15.31 29.12 3.40
N GLN A 150 14.24 29.71 2.84
CA GLN A 150 13.46 29.07 1.78
C GLN A 150 14.21 28.99 0.45
N VAL A 151 15.03 30.00 0.14
CA VAL A 151 15.92 29.97 -1.05
C VAL A 151 16.94 28.84 -0.94
N PHE A 152 17.56 28.67 0.23
CA PHE A 152 18.53 27.60 0.47
C PHE A 152 17.86 26.23 0.44
N LEU A 153 16.69 26.08 1.07
CA LEU A 153 15.87 24.87 0.98
C LEU A 153 15.59 24.51 -0.48
N TYR A 154 15.06 25.45 -1.26
CA TYR A 154 14.72 25.22 -2.67
C TYR A 154 15.93 24.83 -3.52
N LEU A 155 17.06 25.52 -3.38
CA LEU A 155 18.27 25.21 -4.14
C LEU A 155 18.88 23.85 -3.75
N ALA A 156 18.84 23.49 -2.47
CA ALA A 156 19.26 22.18 -1.98
C ALA A 156 18.36 21.07 -2.54
N THR A 157 17.03 21.24 -2.50
CA THR A 157 16.07 20.28 -3.08
C THR A 157 16.30 20.08 -4.57
N ARG A 158 16.54 21.15 -5.34
CA ARG A 158 16.80 21.03 -6.78
C ARG A 158 18.21 20.56 -7.10
N ASN A 159 19.09 20.38 -6.12
CA ASN A 159 20.52 20.16 -6.29
C ASN A 159 21.17 21.18 -7.26
N GLN A 160 20.80 22.45 -7.14
CA GLN A 160 21.19 23.55 -8.04
C GLN A 160 21.95 24.65 -7.30
N ILE A 161 22.84 24.25 -6.39
CA ILE A 161 23.57 25.16 -5.51
C ILE A 161 24.59 25.98 -6.34
N PRO A 162 24.51 27.32 -6.35
CA PRO A 162 25.41 28.15 -7.16
C PRO A 162 26.87 28.09 -6.67
N GLU A 163 27.81 28.18 -7.61
CA GLU A 163 29.25 28.15 -7.30
C GLU A 163 29.71 29.28 -6.38
N THR A 164 29.01 30.42 -6.43
CA THR A 164 29.28 31.60 -5.60
C THR A 164 29.13 31.34 -4.10
N VAL A 165 28.48 30.24 -3.69
CA VAL A 165 28.41 29.84 -2.27
C VAL A 165 29.84 29.65 -1.74
N PRO A 166 30.27 30.43 -0.73
CA PRO A 166 31.64 30.37 -0.24
C PRO A 166 31.94 29.01 0.39
N THR A 167 33.14 28.48 0.12
CA THR A 167 33.66 27.26 0.75
C THR A 167 34.10 27.50 2.20
N THR A 168 34.54 28.71 2.52
CA THR A 168 34.95 29.12 3.88
C THR A 168 33.76 29.47 4.77
N ASP A 169 33.91 29.36 6.10
CA ASP A 169 32.83 29.62 7.05
C ASP A 169 32.38 31.07 7.05
N THR A 170 31.13 31.29 6.62
CA THR A 170 30.51 32.61 6.63
C THR A 170 29.50 32.69 7.76
N ARG A 171 29.61 33.74 8.59
CA ARG A 171 28.59 34.09 9.59
C ARG A 171 27.47 34.96 9.02
N LYS A 172 27.34 34.99 7.68
CA LYS A 172 26.44 35.93 6.99
C LYS A 172 24.99 35.49 7.17
N GLY A 173 24.20 36.35 7.81
CA GLY A 173 22.82 36.04 8.22
C GLY A 173 22.66 35.58 9.66
N GLY A 174 23.77 35.51 10.43
CA GLY A 174 23.76 35.15 11.84
C GLY A 174 23.58 33.64 12.09
N VAL A 175 23.29 33.29 13.35
CA VAL A 175 23.14 31.90 13.82
C VAL A 175 22.00 31.17 13.10
N LEU A 176 20.92 31.89 12.73
CA LEU A 176 19.75 31.28 12.08
C LEU A 176 20.05 30.68 10.69
N LEU A 177 21.09 31.16 9.99
CA LEU A 177 21.45 30.65 8.66
C LEU A 177 22.70 29.78 8.67
N SER A 178 23.38 29.58 9.81
CA SER A 178 24.65 28.85 9.84
C SER A 178 24.50 27.40 9.43
N ASP A 179 23.42 26.73 9.87
CA ASP A 179 23.21 25.31 9.57
C ASP A 179 22.81 25.08 8.11
N TYR A 180 22.07 26.02 7.52
CA TYR A 180 21.78 26.00 6.08
C TYR A 180 23.05 26.15 5.24
N TRP A 181 23.96 27.06 5.62
CA TRP A 181 25.25 27.17 4.95
C TRP A 181 26.08 25.89 5.07
N ARG A 182 26.11 25.29 6.26
CA ARG A 182 26.80 24.00 6.49
C ARG A 182 26.20 22.89 5.64
N LEU A 183 24.88 22.77 5.55
CA LEU A 183 24.22 21.78 4.72
C LEU A 183 24.52 21.99 3.22
N LEU A 184 24.42 23.23 2.72
CA LEU A 184 24.73 23.52 1.31
C LEU A 184 26.18 23.18 0.95
N LYS A 185 27.12 23.44 1.87
CA LYS A 185 28.53 23.08 1.71
C LYS A 185 28.77 21.56 1.75
N PHE A 186 27.99 20.85 2.58
CA PHE A 186 28.02 19.40 2.68
C PHE A 186 27.55 18.77 1.37
N ILE A 187 26.43 19.26 0.81
CA ILE A 187 25.92 18.80 -0.49
C ILE A 187 26.93 19.07 -1.63
N ARG A 188 27.71 20.14 -1.54
CA ARG A 188 28.80 20.45 -2.48
C ARG A 188 30.12 19.72 -2.20
N SER A 189 30.20 18.88 -1.16
CA SER A 189 31.40 18.13 -0.76
C SER A 189 32.64 19.00 -0.54
N SER A 190 32.44 20.19 0.03
CA SER A 190 33.47 21.24 0.09
C SER A 190 34.24 21.36 1.41
N VAL A 191 33.78 20.72 2.49
CA VAL A 191 34.32 20.89 3.85
C VAL A 191 34.27 19.57 4.65
N SER A 192 35.24 19.37 5.55
CA SER A 192 35.23 18.29 6.54
C SER A 192 34.39 18.66 7.77
N TYR A 193 33.46 17.78 8.15
CA TYR A 193 32.60 17.93 9.33
C TYR A 193 33.00 16.93 10.41
N ASP A 194 32.61 17.21 11.66
CA ASP A 194 32.68 16.21 12.72
C ASP A 194 31.77 15.00 12.41
N LEU A 195 31.98 13.91 13.15
CA LEU A 195 31.26 12.65 12.91
C LEU A 195 29.74 12.82 13.01
N GLU A 196 29.27 13.58 13.98
CA GLU A 196 27.84 13.74 14.28
C GLU A 196 27.13 14.56 13.19
N GLN A 197 27.67 15.74 12.87
CA GLN A 197 27.15 16.60 11.81
C GLN A 197 27.18 15.89 10.46
N ARG A 198 28.27 15.18 10.15
CA ARG A 198 28.40 14.40 8.92
C ARG A 198 27.34 13.32 8.82
N SER A 199 27.03 12.62 9.92
CA SER A 199 25.98 11.59 9.94
C SER A 199 24.58 12.19 9.79
N ILE A 200 24.29 13.30 10.48
CA ILE A 200 22.99 13.99 10.38
C ILE A 200 22.77 14.51 8.96
N PHE A 201 23.72 15.24 8.41
CA PHE A 201 23.57 15.80 7.06
C PHE A 201 23.48 14.72 5.99
N LEU A 202 24.18 13.59 6.12
CA LEU A 202 24.01 12.46 5.20
C LEU A 202 22.56 11.95 5.22
N VAL A 203 22.01 11.71 6.42
CA VAL A 203 20.65 11.20 6.57
C VAL A 203 19.63 12.20 6.05
N GLU A 204 19.74 13.49 6.38
CA GLU A 204 18.83 14.53 5.88
C GLU A 204 18.91 14.67 4.36
N THR A 205 20.12 14.67 3.79
CA THR A 205 20.33 14.82 2.35
C THR A 205 19.70 13.69 1.55
N ILE A 206 19.81 12.45 2.04
CA ILE A 206 19.23 11.28 1.38
C ILE A 206 17.72 11.21 1.60
N THR A 207 17.25 11.41 2.84
CA THR A 207 15.84 11.15 3.20
C THR A 207 14.91 12.34 2.99
N ALA A 208 15.37 13.56 3.21
CA ALA A 208 14.58 14.78 3.08
C ALA A 208 14.72 15.42 1.69
N PHE A 209 15.95 15.45 1.14
CA PHE A 209 16.22 16.10 -0.15
C PHE A 209 16.22 15.12 -1.34
N GLY A 210 16.18 13.81 -1.07
CA GLY A 210 16.07 12.78 -2.11
C GLY A 210 17.30 12.66 -3.01
N ILE A 211 18.48 13.14 -2.56
CA ILE A 211 19.72 13.03 -3.33
C ILE A 211 20.20 11.57 -3.27
N GLN A 212 20.13 10.89 -4.41
CA GLN A 212 20.23 9.43 -4.47
C GLN A 212 21.66 8.88 -4.52
N GLU A 213 22.70 9.72 -4.61
CA GLU A 213 24.10 9.28 -4.80
C GLU A 213 24.95 9.60 -3.55
N PRO A 214 25.03 8.69 -2.56
CA PRO A 214 25.83 8.90 -1.35
C PRO A 214 27.30 9.13 -1.68
N ASP A 215 27.85 8.46 -2.70
CA ASP A 215 29.26 8.54 -3.07
C ASP A 215 29.71 9.96 -3.42
N LYS A 216 28.82 10.78 -3.97
CA LYS A 216 29.13 12.18 -4.28
C LYS A 216 29.18 13.04 -3.02
N LEU A 217 28.52 12.62 -1.94
CA LEU A 217 28.43 13.31 -0.64
C LEU A 217 29.50 12.82 0.36
N VAL A 218 30.01 11.60 0.17
CA VAL A 218 31.06 11.03 1.00
C VAL A 218 32.41 11.43 0.41
N SER A 219 33.12 12.33 1.08
CA SER A 219 34.44 12.83 0.67
C SER A 219 35.55 11.76 0.62
N THR A 220 35.26 10.53 1.05
CA THR A 220 36.23 9.43 1.23
C THR A 220 35.64 8.13 0.69
N SER A 221 36.38 7.40 -0.15
CA SER A 221 35.98 6.07 -0.65
C SER A 221 35.88 4.97 0.41
N ARG A 222 36.25 5.26 1.67
CA ARG A 222 36.22 4.32 2.80
C ARG A 222 35.25 4.78 3.88
N VAL A 223 34.40 3.87 4.34
CA VAL A 223 33.49 4.06 5.49
C VAL A 223 34.21 3.59 6.76
N SER A 224 34.32 4.47 7.76
CA SER A 224 34.87 4.08 9.07
C SER A 224 33.83 3.36 9.92
N ARG A 225 34.30 2.55 10.88
CA ARG A 225 33.46 1.83 11.84
C ARG A 225 32.49 2.76 12.57
N ASP A 226 33.01 3.84 13.16
CA ASP A 226 32.22 4.79 13.96
C ASP A 226 31.20 5.55 13.11
N TYR A 227 31.54 5.85 11.86
CA TYR A 227 30.62 6.51 10.94
C TYR A 227 29.46 5.60 10.57
N LEU A 228 29.73 4.33 10.26
CA LEU A 228 28.68 3.36 9.96
C LEU A 228 27.76 3.15 11.17
N LEU A 229 28.33 3.03 12.37
CA LEU A 229 27.57 2.91 13.63
C LEU A 229 26.65 4.11 13.85
N LYS A 230 27.17 5.34 13.74
CA LYS A 230 26.39 6.56 13.98
C LYS A 230 25.33 6.78 12.91
N VAL A 231 25.59 6.44 11.65
CA VAL A 231 24.55 6.50 10.59
C VAL A 231 23.48 5.46 10.84
N ASN A 232 23.83 4.21 11.18
CA ASN A 232 22.88 3.15 11.50
C ASN A 232 22.03 3.48 12.73
N SER A 233 22.63 4.15 13.72
CA SER A 233 21.89 4.62 14.90
C SER A 233 20.94 5.78 14.57
N ILE A 234 21.09 6.50 13.45
CA ILE A 234 20.11 7.53 13.06
C ILE A 234 19.08 6.94 12.10
N SER A 235 19.55 6.28 11.04
CA SER A 235 18.72 5.70 9.98
C SER A 235 19.37 4.43 9.41
N PRO A 236 18.85 3.24 9.78
CA PRO A 236 19.31 1.96 9.24
C PRO A 236 19.24 1.86 7.71
N SER A 237 18.21 2.44 7.09
CA SER A 237 18.05 2.45 5.64
C SER A 237 19.14 3.24 4.92
N VAL A 238 19.50 4.41 5.46
CA VAL A 238 20.62 5.21 4.96
C VAL A 238 21.95 4.48 5.19
N ALA A 239 22.12 3.79 6.33
CA ALA A 239 23.31 2.99 6.58
C ALA A 239 23.46 1.84 5.58
N LYS A 240 22.37 1.15 5.24
CA LYS A 240 22.36 0.10 4.21
C LYS A 240 22.75 0.68 2.86
N LYS A 241 22.14 1.80 2.48
CA LYS A 241 22.49 2.49 1.23
C LYS A 241 23.97 2.89 1.20
N LEU A 242 24.46 3.54 2.25
CA LEU A 242 25.87 3.91 2.41
C LEU A 242 26.79 2.68 2.27
N TRP A 243 26.45 1.56 2.92
CA TRP A 243 27.22 0.32 2.83
C TRP A 243 27.25 -0.24 1.40
N THR A 244 26.09 -0.33 0.75
CA THR A 244 26.01 -0.87 -0.62
C THR A 244 26.81 -0.05 -1.64
N THR A 245 26.94 1.27 -1.45
CA THR A 245 27.63 2.14 -2.41
C THR A 245 29.12 2.31 -2.07
N ALA A 246 29.48 2.44 -0.79
CA ALA A 246 30.83 2.80 -0.34
C ALA A 246 31.56 1.71 0.47
N SER A 247 31.12 0.45 0.43
CA SER A 247 31.81 -0.66 1.12
C SER A 247 33.12 -1.08 0.43
N HIS A 248 33.30 -0.78 -0.86
CA HIS A 248 34.48 -1.18 -1.64
C HIS A 248 35.79 -0.70 -1.00
N GLY A 249 36.65 -1.66 -0.60
CA GLY A 249 37.94 -1.37 0.04
C GLY A 249 37.89 -1.11 1.55
N SER A 250 36.75 -1.38 2.20
CA SER A 250 36.62 -1.36 3.66
C SER A 250 37.36 -2.54 4.30
N GLY A 251 37.97 -2.31 5.48
CA GLY A 251 38.70 -3.36 6.22
C GLY A 251 37.78 -4.47 6.75
N LYS A 252 38.37 -5.64 7.06
CA LYS A 252 37.64 -6.81 7.59
C LYS A 252 36.78 -6.49 8.81
N ASP A 253 37.25 -5.61 9.69
CA ASP A 253 36.51 -5.25 10.91
C ASP A 253 35.25 -4.42 10.67
N VAL A 254 35.26 -3.56 9.64
CA VAL A 254 34.06 -2.80 9.25
C VAL A 254 33.06 -3.70 8.54
N ARG A 255 33.54 -4.65 7.72
CA ARG A 255 32.69 -5.68 7.10
C ARG A 255 32.05 -6.60 8.13
N ARG A 256 32.82 -7.04 9.13
CA ARG A 256 32.26 -7.75 10.30
C ARG A 256 31.18 -6.92 10.97
N LEU A 257 31.43 -5.63 11.23
CA LEU A 257 30.39 -4.75 11.78
C LEU A 257 29.15 -4.68 10.89
N ALA A 258 29.31 -4.52 9.58
CA ALA A 258 28.18 -4.45 8.64
C ALA A 258 27.33 -5.73 8.71
N ILE A 259 27.97 -6.91 8.81
CA ILE A 259 27.28 -8.17 9.07
C ILE A 259 26.55 -8.09 10.42
N HIS A 260 27.22 -7.69 11.52
CA HIS A 260 26.63 -7.59 12.87
C HIS A 260 25.44 -6.63 12.97
N LEU A 261 25.44 -5.58 12.14
CA LEU A 261 24.35 -4.63 12.05
C LEU A 261 23.22 -5.14 11.15
N GLY A 262 23.42 -6.20 10.34
CA GLY A 262 22.49 -6.73 9.34
C GLY A 262 22.49 -6.02 7.99
N LEU A 263 23.52 -5.21 7.72
CA LEU A 263 23.66 -4.42 6.48
C LEU A 263 24.20 -5.27 5.33
N GLU A 264 24.88 -6.37 5.65
CA GLU A 264 25.41 -7.34 4.70
C GLU A 264 25.03 -8.75 5.17
N PRO A 265 24.59 -9.64 4.26
CA PRO A 265 24.42 -11.05 4.58
C PRO A 265 25.76 -11.67 4.99
N SER A 266 25.73 -12.66 5.89
CA SER A 266 26.91 -13.46 6.21
C SER A 266 27.36 -14.24 4.98
N GLU A 267 28.66 -14.45 4.74
CA GLU A 267 29.20 -15.16 3.56
C GLU A 267 28.71 -16.62 3.44
N ASN A 268 28.07 -17.17 4.48
CA ASN A 268 27.34 -18.44 4.41
C ASN A 268 26.05 -18.38 3.56
N ASN A 269 25.59 -17.19 3.18
CA ASN A 269 24.36 -16.97 2.40
C ASN A 269 24.55 -17.18 0.87
N GLY A 270 25.75 -17.58 0.43
CA GLY A 270 26.09 -17.75 -1.00
C GLY A 270 25.98 -19.19 -1.54
N GLN A 271 25.78 -20.19 -0.68
CA GLN A 271 25.42 -21.54 -1.11
C GLN A 271 23.92 -21.68 -0.99
N SER A 272 23.22 -21.79 -2.12
CA SER A 272 21.83 -22.24 -2.21
C SER A 272 21.62 -23.44 -1.27
N ILE A 273 20.92 -23.26 -0.16
CA ILE A 273 20.55 -24.34 0.77
C ILE A 273 19.25 -24.97 0.23
N ILE A 274 19.35 -25.53 -0.96
CA ILE A 274 18.55 -26.70 -1.29
C ILE A 274 19.51 -27.85 -1.02
N PRO A 275 19.25 -28.71 -0.02
CA PRO A 275 20.05 -29.91 0.17
C PRO A 275 20.08 -30.66 -1.16
N LEU A 276 21.27 -30.96 -1.68
CA LEU A 276 21.41 -32.05 -2.64
C LEU A 276 20.80 -33.29 -1.97
N ASP A 277 19.96 -34.02 -2.70
CA ASP A 277 19.18 -35.15 -2.18
C ASP A 277 20.02 -36.03 -1.23
N GLY A 278 19.70 -36.00 0.07
CA GLY A 278 20.29 -36.88 1.09
C GLY A 278 21.06 -36.22 2.26
N GLU A 279 21.29 -34.91 2.30
CA GLU A 279 21.84 -34.24 3.50
C GLU A 279 20.75 -33.87 4.53
N SER A 280 21.06 -34.02 5.83
CA SER A 280 20.21 -33.63 6.95
C SER A 280 19.89 -32.12 6.95
N PRO A 281 18.73 -31.68 7.50
CA PRO A 281 18.35 -30.27 7.49
C PRO A 281 19.38 -29.44 8.27
N LYS A 282 20.07 -28.53 7.58
CA LYS A 282 20.99 -27.58 8.21
C LYS A 282 20.17 -26.58 9.01
N LYS A 283 20.47 -26.43 10.30
CA LYS A 283 19.86 -25.38 11.13
C LYS A 283 20.27 -23.99 10.62
N GLN A 284 19.30 -23.09 10.48
CA GLN A 284 19.50 -21.71 10.02
C GLN A 284 18.93 -20.72 11.04
N THR A 285 19.45 -19.49 11.07
CA THR A 285 18.96 -18.46 12.01
C THR A 285 17.81 -17.63 11.44
N LEU A 286 17.07 -16.93 12.31
CA LEU A 286 16.05 -15.97 11.88
C LEU A 286 16.64 -14.89 10.95
N SER A 287 17.87 -14.45 11.23
CA SER A 287 18.60 -13.48 10.39
C SER A 287 19.03 -14.04 9.04
N ASP A 288 19.16 -15.36 8.89
CA ASP A 288 19.48 -15.98 7.61
C ASP A 288 18.23 -16.14 6.75
N LEU A 289 17.13 -16.58 7.36
CA LEU A 289 15.88 -16.93 6.67
C LEU A 289 15.02 -15.72 6.30
N SER A 290 14.90 -14.73 7.18
CA SER A 290 13.96 -13.62 6.99
C SER A 290 14.30 -12.74 5.77
N PRO A 291 15.57 -12.42 5.47
CA PRO A 291 15.94 -11.62 4.29
C PRO A 291 15.83 -12.34 2.95
N ASP A 292 15.59 -13.65 2.94
CA ASP A 292 15.49 -14.46 1.73
C ASP A 292 14.26 -14.05 0.88
N ALA A 293 14.36 -14.21 -0.44
CA ALA A 293 13.24 -14.03 -1.36
C ALA A 293 12.13 -15.08 -1.15
N GLU A 294 12.49 -16.28 -0.64
CA GLU A 294 11.54 -17.29 -0.15
C GLU A 294 11.47 -17.27 1.39
N ASN A 295 11.19 -16.11 1.99
CA ASN A 295 11.09 -15.98 3.44
C ASN A 295 9.95 -16.87 4.01
N PRO A 296 10.27 -17.92 4.80
CA PRO A 296 9.27 -18.87 5.30
C PRO A 296 8.28 -18.24 6.28
N PHE A 297 8.62 -17.12 6.91
CA PHE A 297 7.73 -16.41 7.83
C PHE A 297 6.63 -15.61 7.10
N HIS A 298 6.67 -15.54 5.77
CA HIS A 298 5.52 -15.07 4.99
C HIS A 298 4.35 -16.04 5.08
N GLU A 299 4.58 -17.33 5.35
CA GLU A 299 3.51 -18.26 5.74
C GLU A 299 3.06 -17.95 7.18
N GLU A 300 1.81 -17.50 7.34
CA GLU A 300 1.25 -17.16 8.65
C GLU A 300 1.39 -18.30 9.68
N GLU A 301 1.29 -19.56 9.24
CA GLU A 301 1.50 -20.73 10.10
C GLU A 301 2.90 -20.75 10.73
N ASN A 302 3.95 -20.46 9.96
CA ASN A 302 5.33 -20.44 10.45
C ASN A 302 5.57 -19.26 11.41
N LEU A 303 4.93 -18.12 11.13
CA LEU A 303 5.00 -16.95 12.00
C LEU A 303 4.30 -17.20 13.35
N LEU A 304 3.11 -17.82 13.33
CA LEU A 304 2.39 -18.17 14.55
C LEU A 304 3.08 -19.27 15.34
N LEU A 305 3.76 -20.21 14.68
CA LEU A 305 4.62 -21.19 15.35
C LEU A 305 5.77 -20.51 16.11
N LEU A 306 6.41 -19.49 15.52
CA LEU A 306 7.42 -18.68 16.22
C LEU A 306 6.80 -17.91 17.40
N ALA A 307 5.60 -17.34 17.22
CA ALA A 307 4.90 -16.64 18.28
C ALA A 307 4.55 -17.57 19.46
N GLU A 308 4.00 -18.76 19.16
CA GLU A 308 3.68 -19.80 20.14
C GLU A 308 4.93 -20.20 20.94
N TYR A 309 6.04 -20.47 20.24
CA TYR A 309 7.30 -20.82 20.89
C TYR A 309 7.80 -19.74 21.85
N LEU A 310 7.82 -18.47 21.41
CA LEU A 310 8.35 -17.34 22.20
C LEU A 310 7.46 -16.98 23.39
N LEU A 311 6.13 -17.03 23.22
CA LEU A 311 5.18 -16.78 24.30
C LEU A 311 5.11 -17.94 25.30
N GLY A 312 5.42 -19.16 24.87
CA GLY A 312 5.50 -20.34 25.73
C GLY A 312 6.78 -20.44 26.57
N GLN A 313 7.78 -19.61 26.31
CA GLN A 313 9.02 -19.58 27.10
C GLN A 313 8.81 -18.96 28.49
N ASP A 314 9.70 -19.29 29.43
CA ASP A 314 9.78 -18.60 30.71
C ASP A 314 10.17 -17.13 30.50
N SER A 315 9.38 -16.21 31.08
CA SER A 315 9.58 -14.77 30.96
C SER A 315 10.99 -14.31 31.38
N THR A 316 11.66 -15.04 32.28
CA THR A 316 13.02 -14.72 32.76
C THR A 316 14.07 -14.73 31.65
N ILE A 317 13.84 -15.47 30.56
CA ILE A 317 14.72 -15.48 29.38
C ILE A 317 14.78 -14.10 28.72
N PHE A 318 13.72 -13.31 28.84
CA PHE A 318 13.61 -11.96 28.30
C PHE A 318 14.13 -10.88 29.28
N ALA A 319 14.84 -11.28 30.34
CA ALA A 319 15.61 -10.34 31.14
C ALA A 319 16.66 -9.62 30.27
N GLU A 320 17.26 -10.35 29.32
CA GLU A 320 18.09 -9.84 28.24
C GLU A 320 17.35 -9.91 26.88
N PRO A 321 17.65 -9.04 25.92
CA PRO A 321 16.99 -9.04 24.62
C PRO A 321 17.38 -10.28 23.80
N LEU A 322 16.38 -11.04 23.34
CA LEU A 322 16.61 -12.01 22.27
C LEU A 322 16.75 -11.26 20.93
N VAL A 323 17.69 -11.74 20.12
CA VAL A 323 18.03 -11.17 18.81
C VAL A 323 17.84 -12.21 17.70
N PRO A 324 17.55 -11.80 16.45
CA PRO A 324 17.29 -12.73 15.35
C PRO A 324 18.40 -13.78 15.12
N ALA A 325 19.66 -13.39 15.26
CA ALA A 325 20.79 -14.32 15.11
C ALA A 325 20.81 -15.43 16.18
N GLY A 326 20.16 -15.20 17.32
CA GLY A 326 20.07 -16.14 18.43
C GLY A 326 18.98 -17.20 18.25
N ILE A 327 18.10 -17.08 17.26
CA ILE A 327 16.95 -17.98 17.07
C ILE A 327 17.20 -18.87 15.85
N TRP A 328 17.16 -20.18 16.05
CA TRP A 328 17.50 -21.21 15.07
C TRP A 328 16.28 -22.05 14.71
N PHE A 329 16.24 -22.52 13.46
CA PHE A 329 15.14 -23.29 12.88
C PHE A 329 15.66 -24.39 11.96
N SER A 330 14.83 -25.40 11.72
CA SER A 330 15.00 -26.37 10.62
C SER A 330 13.83 -26.24 9.64
N LEU A 331 14.13 -26.26 8.35
CA LEU A 331 13.13 -26.30 7.29
C LEU A 331 12.83 -27.73 6.87
N LYS A 332 11.54 -28.04 6.64
CA LYS A 332 11.13 -29.32 6.06
C LYS A 332 11.59 -29.38 4.60
N HIS A 333 12.38 -30.41 4.28
CA HIS A 333 12.83 -30.71 2.92
C HIS A 333 12.38 -32.11 2.48
N PRO A 334 11.88 -32.29 1.24
CA PRO A 334 11.59 -31.25 0.24
C PRO A 334 10.43 -30.32 0.66
N LYS A 335 10.33 -29.13 0.04
CA LYS A 335 9.28 -28.13 0.30
C LYS A 335 7.90 -28.81 0.17
N PRO A 336 7.09 -28.87 1.25
CA PRO A 336 5.80 -29.56 1.19
C PRO A 336 4.85 -28.85 0.22
N LYS A 337 4.00 -29.62 -0.47
CA LYS A 337 3.00 -29.07 -1.40
C LYS A 337 2.09 -28.07 -0.67
N GLY A 338 1.89 -26.89 -1.27
CA GLY A 338 1.01 -25.85 -0.73
C GLY A 338 1.66 -24.89 0.25
N TYR A 339 2.96 -25.02 0.52
CA TYR A 339 3.78 -23.99 1.18
C TYR A 339 4.58 -23.27 0.11
N GLU A 340 4.20 -22.03 -0.20
CA GLU A 340 4.85 -21.24 -1.23
C GLU A 340 6.25 -20.82 -0.78
N PHE A 341 6.40 -20.43 0.49
CA PHE A 341 7.65 -19.91 1.05
C PHE A 341 8.39 -20.91 1.96
N GLY A 342 7.94 -22.17 2.04
CA GLY A 342 8.56 -23.20 2.87
C GLY A 342 7.86 -23.43 4.22
N LYS A 343 8.25 -24.51 4.91
CA LYS A 343 7.64 -24.93 6.18
C LYS A 343 8.71 -25.21 7.22
N ILE A 344 8.57 -24.58 8.38
CA ILE A 344 9.39 -24.84 9.57
C ILE A 344 8.94 -26.17 10.22
N GLU A 345 9.91 -26.94 10.71
CA GLU A 345 9.65 -28.14 11.53
C GLU A 345 9.08 -27.74 12.90
N ASP A 346 7.97 -28.37 13.32
CA ASP A 346 7.11 -27.90 14.41
C ASP A 346 7.81 -27.87 15.80
N ASP A 347 8.94 -28.57 15.96
CA ASP A 347 9.75 -28.60 17.19
C ASP A 347 11.23 -28.18 16.98
N SER A 348 11.52 -27.48 15.87
CA SER A 348 12.90 -27.13 15.51
C SER A 348 13.42 -25.80 16.07
N ILE A 349 12.54 -25.03 16.72
CA ILE A 349 12.86 -23.68 17.17
C ILE A 349 13.72 -23.76 18.44
N GLU A 350 14.91 -23.17 18.37
CA GLU A 350 15.85 -23.10 19.49
C GLU A 350 16.37 -21.67 19.64
N HIS A 351 16.56 -21.21 20.88
CA HIS A 351 17.24 -19.94 21.15
C HIS A 351 18.60 -20.18 21.81
N LYS A 352 19.55 -19.29 21.51
CA LYS A 352 20.89 -19.23 22.11
C LYS A 352 21.21 -17.80 22.48
N SER A 353 21.85 -17.60 23.63
CA SER A 353 22.34 -16.29 24.06
C SER A 353 23.47 -15.83 23.13
N ILE A 354 23.20 -14.81 22.31
CA ILE A 354 24.18 -14.13 21.46
C ILE A 354 24.13 -12.66 21.82
N ILE A 355 25.27 -12.09 22.22
CA ILE A 355 25.29 -10.80 22.93
C ILE A 355 25.37 -9.58 21.97
N GLU A 356 25.90 -9.73 20.75
CA GLU A 356 26.40 -8.56 20.00
C GLU A 356 25.70 -8.24 18.65
N TYR A 357 24.75 -9.05 18.19
CA TYR A 357 24.13 -8.86 16.87
C TYR A 357 22.82 -8.06 16.96
N MET A 358 22.75 -6.87 16.35
CA MET A 358 21.55 -6.00 16.33
C MET A 358 20.91 -5.67 17.69
N THR A 359 21.58 -5.96 18.82
CA THR A 359 21.05 -5.85 20.19
C THR A 359 20.33 -4.54 20.50
N PRO A 360 20.85 -3.34 20.10
CA PRO A 360 20.16 -2.08 20.38
C PRO A 360 18.72 -2.00 19.87
N PHE A 361 18.43 -2.64 18.72
CA PHE A 361 17.10 -2.62 18.11
C PHE A 361 16.09 -3.50 18.85
N PHE A 362 16.56 -4.51 19.58
CA PHE A 362 15.74 -5.49 20.30
C PHE A 362 15.70 -5.26 21.82
N ASN A 363 16.50 -4.32 22.34
CA ASN A 363 16.42 -3.87 23.73
C ASN A 363 15.00 -3.43 24.09
N SER A 364 14.43 -4.07 25.11
CA SER A 364 13.15 -3.68 25.67
C SER A 364 13.23 -2.27 26.28
N PRO A 365 12.23 -1.41 26.03
CA PRO A 365 12.18 -0.07 26.62
C PRO A 365 12.13 -0.07 28.15
N ASP A 366 12.52 1.03 28.78
CA ASP A 366 12.53 1.19 30.25
C ASP A 366 11.16 1.03 30.91
N TRP A 367 10.07 1.26 30.16
CA TRP A 367 8.71 1.08 30.66
C TRP A 367 8.28 -0.40 30.71
N CYS A 368 9.02 -1.32 30.09
CA CYS A 368 8.84 -2.76 30.27
C CYS A 368 9.48 -3.18 31.61
N VAL A 369 8.75 -2.93 32.70
CA VAL A 369 9.26 -3.07 34.06
C VAL A 369 9.48 -4.53 34.44
N ASN A 370 8.51 -5.40 34.13
CA ASN A 370 8.56 -6.81 34.45
C ASN A 370 9.05 -7.65 33.26
N THR A 371 9.38 -8.92 33.51
CA THR A 371 9.86 -9.85 32.49
C THR A 371 8.78 -10.21 31.48
N GLU A 372 7.50 -10.21 31.87
CA GLU A 372 6.36 -10.48 30.99
C GLU A 372 6.17 -9.39 29.92
N ASP A 373 6.28 -8.11 30.30
CA ASP A 373 6.24 -6.97 29.38
C ASP A 373 7.39 -7.04 28.38
N ARG A 374 8.58 -7.44 28.85
CA ARG A 374 9.75 -7.65 27.99
C ARG A 374 9.53 -8.80 27.02
N GLN A 375 8.96 -9.91 27.48
CA GLN A 375 8.60 -11.05 26.64
C GLN A 375 7.61 -10.64 25.55
N ARG A 376 6.51 -9.99 25.92
CA ARG A 376 5.49 -9.49 24.99
C ARG A 376 6.10 -8.58 23.92
N PHE A 377 6.85 -7.57 24.35
CA PHE A 377 7.39 -6.57 23.43
C PHE A 377 8.50 -7.12 22.53
N ASN A 378 9.46 -7.89 23.09
CA ASN A 378 10.55 -8.48 22.33
C ASN A 378 10.02 -9.54 21.33
N THR A 379 9.00 -10.33 21.71
CA THR A 379 8.28 -11.22 20.78
C THR A 379 7.72 -10.44 19.60
N GLY A 380 7.02 -9.34 19.85
CA GLY A 380 6.50 -8.47 18.78
C GLY A 380 7.58 -7.95 17.84
N LEU A 381 8.74 -7.55 18.37
CA LEU A 381 9.87 -7.07 17.55
C LEU A 381 10.46 -8.19 16.68
N LEU A 382 10.58 -9.40 17.22
CA LEU A 382 11.08 -10.58 16.50
C LEU A 382 10.12 -11.00 15.39
N LEU A 383 8.81 -11.04 15.65
CA LEU A 383 7.80 -11.33 14.61
C LEU A 383 7.80 -10.27 13.52
N ARG A 384 7.92 -8.98 13.88
CA ARG A 384 8.04 -7.89 12.91
C ARG A 384 9.30 -8.01 12.06
N TYR A 385 10.43 -8.41 12.66
CA TYR A 385 11.66 -8.70 11.93
C TYR A 385 11.50 -9.91 11.00
N ALA A 386 10.87 -10.99 11.48
CA ALA A 386 10.61 -12.21 10.73
C ALA A 386 9.85 -11.92 9.43
N LEU A 387 8.82 -11.07 9.50
CA LEU A 387 8.06 -10.64 8.32
C LEU A 387 8.86 -9.74 7.36
N ARG A 388 9.67 -8.82 7.91
CA ARG A 388 10.33 -7.76 7.13
C ARG A 388 11.68 -8.14 6.57
N GLY A 389 12.36 -9.13 7.15
CA GLY A 389 13.65 -9.62 6.66
C GLY A 389 14.74 -8.57 6.53
N SER A 390 14.62 -7.45 7.22
CA SER A 390 15.49 -6.30 6.99
C SER A 390 15.72 -5.51 8.26
N ASN A 391 16.86 -4.83 8.30
CA ASN A 391 17.18 -3.85 9.34
C ASN A 391 16.21 -2.66 9.38
N GLU A 392 15.39 -2.53 8.34
CA GLU A 392 14.36 -1.51 8.24
C GLU A 392 13.02 -1.98 8.82
N PHE A 393 12.99 -3.09 9.57
CA PHE A 393 11.76 -3.64 10.13
C PHE A 393 10.96 -2.64 10.98
N LEU A 394 11.61 -1.68 11.63
CA LEU A 394 10.95 -0.61 12.39
C LEU A 394 10.22 0.41 11.50
N PHE A 395 10.59 0.53 10.23
CA PHE A 395 9.91 1.40 9.28
C PHE A 395 8.65 0.73 8.75
N ASN A 396 7.62 1.49 8.39
CA ASN A 396 6.54 0.98 7.55
C ASN A 396 6.97 1.09 6.09
N ILE A 397 6.68 0.08 5.27
CA ILE A 397 6.89 0.20 3.82
C ILE A 397 5.99 1.32 3.30
N SER A 398 6.62 2.33 2.69
CA SER A 398 5.91 3.34 1.94
C SER A 398 5.92 2.93 0.48
N LYS A 399 4.74 2.73 -0.11
CA LYS A 399 4.58 2.65 -1.56
C LYS A 399 4.79 4.06 -2.15
N THR A 400 6.02 4.56 -2.12
CA THR A 400 6.34 5.85 -2.74
C THR A 400 6.21 5.70 -4.25
N ARG A 401 5.22 6.38 -4.84
CA ARG A 401 5.14 6.55 -6.29
C ARG A 401 6.46 7.16 -6.78
N SER A 402 7.02 6.62 -7.87
CA SER A 402 8.13 7.27 -8.59
C SER A 402 7.75 8.72 -8.90
N ARG A 403 8.67 9.63 -8.63
CA ARG A 403 8.46 11.08 -8.82
C ARG A 403 9.46 11.59 -9.85
N SER A 404 8.95 12.32 -10.84
CA SER A 404 9.76 12.96 -11.89
C SER A 404 10.64 14.06 -11.34
N TYR A 405 10.25 14.67 -10.21
CA TYR A 405 10.91 15.86 -9.68
C TYR A 405 11.34 15.72 -8.23
N PRO A 406 12.49 16.32 -7.86
CA PRO A 406 12.96 16.32 -6.50
C PRO A 406 12.07 17.20 -5.63
N ARG A 407 11.67 16.67 -4.47
CA ARG A 407 10.79 17.31 -3.49
C ARG A 407 11.43 17.22 -2.11
N TYR A 408 11.36 18.31 -1.35
CA TYR A 408 11.67 18.24 0.07
C TYR A 408 10.57 17.46 0.80
N THR A 409 10.96 16.39 1.47
CA THR A 409 10.11 15.62 2.37
C THR A 409 10.58 15.78 3.82
N LYS A 410 9.71 15.47 4.77
CA LYS A 410 10.10 15.40 6.17
C LYS A 410 11.26 14.40 6.32
N PRO A 411 12.37 14.75 6.98
CA PRO A 411 13.44 13.81 7.26
C PRO A 411 12.92 12.62 8.06
N VAL A 412 13.57 11.48 7.85
CA VAL A 412 13.31 10.27 8.62
C VAL A 412 13.67 10.51 10.09
N SER A 413 12.78 10.11 11.01
CA SER A 413 13.03 10.17 12.45
C SER A 413 14.06 9.13 12.88
N HIS A 414 14.73 9.35 14.01
CA HIS A 414 15.61 8.35 14.65
C HIS A 414 14.88 7.01 14.85
N TRP A 415 15.57 5.86 14.74
CA TRP A 415 14.94 4.53 14.84
C TRP A 415 14.13 4.35 16.14
N GLU A 416 14.56 4.97 17.23
CA GLU A 416 13.87 4.89 18.52
C GLU A 416 12.49 5.55 18.47
N GLN A 417 12.34 6.67 17.75
CA GLN A 417 11.02 7.27 17.51
C GLN A 417 10.16 6.37 16.61
N GLN A 418 10.79 5.68 15.66
CA GLN A 418 10.09 4.78 14.75
C GLN A 418 9.56 3.52 15.44
N ARG A 419 10.29 3.02 16.44
CA ARG A 419 9.84 1.90 17.28
C ARG A 419 8.44 2.11 17.83
N TYR A 420 8.08 3.36 18.17
CA TYR A 420 6.75 3.70 18.71
C TYR A 420 5.77 4.24 17.67
N ALA A 421 6.26 4.68 16.51
CA ALA A 421 5.44 5.22 15.42
C ALA A 421 5.08 4.18 14.33
N GLY A 422 5.60 2.95 14.44
CA GLY A 422 5.33 1.86 13.51
C GLY A 422 3.86 1.45 13.48
N TYR A 423 3.32 1.27 12.27
CA TYR A 423 1.97 0.74 12.05
C TYR A 423 2.08 -0.79 11.95
N GLN A 424 1.16 -1.51 12.61
CA GLN A 424 1.20 -2.98 12.68
C GLN A 424 0.14 -3.66 11.80
N GLY A 425 -0.52 -2.92 10.91
CA GLY A 425 -1.39 -3.53 9.89
C GLY A 425 -0.58 -4.05 8.71
N ARG A 426 -1.15 -4.96 7.91
CA ARG A 426 -0.54 -5.62 6.75
C ARG A 426 0.21 -4.68 5.81
N ASP A 427 -0.37 -3.51 5.54
CA ASP A 427 0.21 -2.48 4.66
C ASP A 427 1.61 -2.01 5.10
N ALA A 428 1.99 -2.22 6.35
CA ALA A 428 3.33 -1.88 6.85
C ALA A 428 4.40 -2.93 6.51
N PHE A 429 4.01 -4.18 6.25
CA PHE A 429 4.95 -5.31 6.18
C PHE A 429 5.44 -5.65 4.80
N GLY A 430 4.71 -5.28 3.74
CA GLY A 430 5.10 -5.76 2.43
C GLY A 430 4.15 -5.45 1.28
N PRO A 431 4.27 -6.23 0.19
CA PRO A 431 3.38 -6.16 -0.97
C PRO A 431 1.97 -6.66 -0.64
N ASP A 432 1.01 -6.32 -1.51
CA ASP A 432 -0.42 -6.59 -1.28
C ASP A 432 -0.77 -8.09 -1.26
N TRP A 433 0.13 -8.98 -1.71
CA TRP A 433 -0.05 -10.44 -1.73
C TRP A 433 0.40 -11.17 -0.46
N LEU A 434 1.15 -10.52 0.44
CA LEU A 434 1.74 -11.15 1.64
C LEU A 434 0.66 -11.88 2.49
N PRO A 435 0.64 -13.21 2.68
CA PRO A 435 -0.55 -13.90 3.19
C PRO A 435 -0.69 -13.82 4.72
N ILE A 436 -1.00 -12.63 5.24
CA ILE A 436 -1.20 -12.35 6.67
C ILE A 436 -2.64 -11.92 6.95
N SER A 437 -3.33 -12.66 7.82
CA SER A 437 -4.71 -12.40 8.23
C SER A 437 -4.85 -11.24 9.23
N GLN A 438 -6.09 -10.82 9.46
CA GLN A 438 -6.41 -9.82 10.50
C GLN A 438 -5.96 -10.26 11.90
N PHE A 439 -5.90 -11.58 12.16
CA PHE A 439 -5.47 -12.11 13.45
C PHE A 439 -4.03 -11.70 13.76
N THR A 440 -3.12 -11.93 12.82
CA THR A 440 -1.70 -11.57 12.99
C THR A 440 -1.51 -10.07 13.13
N GLU A 441 -2.29 -9.24 12.42
CA GLU A 441 -2.26 -7.79 12.61
C GLU A 441 -2.59 -7.42 14.06
N ASN A 442 -3.71 -7.95 14.57
CA ASN A 442 -4.17 -7.69 15.94
C ASN A 442 -3.14 -8.18 16.97
N LEU A 443 -2.60 -9.38 16.78
CA LEU A 443 -1.52 -9.93 17.60
C LEU A 443 -0.31 -8.98 17.65
N LEU A 444 0.14 -8.45 16.51
CA LEU A 444 1.27 -7.51 16.47
C LEU A 444 0.93 -6.17 17.12
N PHE A 445 -0.31 -5.68 16.99
CA PHE A 445 -0.78 -4.51 17.73
C PHE A 445 -0.74 -4.74 19.24
N ASP A 446 -1.17 -5.91 19.72
CA ASP A 446 -1.17 -6.24 21.16
C ASP A 446 0.24 -6.46 21.71
N LEU A 447 1.10 -7.17 20.97
CA LEU A 447 2.50 -7.41 21.36
C LEU A 447 3.33 -6.11 21.42
N LEU A 448 3.16 -5.22 20.44
CA LEU A 448 3.93 -3.97 20.32
C LEU A 448 3.25 -2.76 20.96
N ARG A 449 2.20 -2.99 21.75
CA ARG A 449 1.48 -1.93 22.45
C ARG A 449 2.33 -1.31 23.56
N TRP A 450 2.55 0.01 23.46
CA TRP A 450 3.27 0.82 24.43
C TRP A 450 2.31 1.71 25.27
N PRO A 451 2.74 2.24 26.43
CA PRO A 451 1.86 3.01 27.33
C PRO A 451 1.21 4.22 26.65
N GLY A 452 -0.12 4.26 26.61
CA GLY A 452 -0.88 5.32 25.93
C GLY A 452 -1.30 4.98 24.49
N ALA A 453 -0.81 3.89 23.90
CA ALA A 453 -1.34 3.31 22.68
C ALA A 453 -2.55 2.40 22.98
N GLY A 454 -3.53 2.34 22.07
CA GLY A 454 -4.71 1.46 22.22
C GLY A 454 -5.72 1.91 23.28
N VAL A 455 -6.05 3.20 23.33
CA VAL A 455 -7.03 3.75 24.30
C VAL A 455 -8.39 3.04 24.14
N GLY A 456 -8.78 2.24 25.14
CA GLY A 456 -10.12 1.61 25.19
C GLY A 456 -10.17 0.13 25.56
N HIS A 457 -9.04 -0.58 25.60
CA HIS A 457 -8.95 -1.99 26.03
C HIS A 457 -7.73 -2.22 26.92
N ASP A 458 -7.76 -3.20 27.82
CA ASP A 458 -6.61 -3.52 28.69
C ASP A 458 -5.51 -4.27 27.91
N ILE A 459 -4.30 -4.32 28.47
CA ILE A 459 -3.20 -5.11 27.87
C ILE A 459 -3.51 -6.58 28.11
N VAL A 460 -3.52 -7.37 27.04
CA VAL A 460 -3.75 -8.81 27.10
C VAL A 460 -2.52 -9.49 27.71
N PRO A 461 -2.67 -10.30 28.78
CA PRO A 461 -1.58 -11.06 29.38
C PRO A 461 -0.94 -12.07 28.42
N VAL A 462 0.33 -12.44 28.65
CA VAL A 462 1.07 -13.33 27.74
C VAL A 462 0.43 -14.72 27.63
N HIS A 463 -0.11 -15.27 28.73
CA HIS A 463 -0.75 -16.58 28.73
C HIS A 463 -2.04 -16.63 27.88
N GLU A 464 -2.82 -15.55 27.88
CA GLU A 464 -4.04 -15.44 27.07
C GLU A 464 -3.67 -15.28 25.58
N LEU A 465 -2.66 -14.46 25.27
CA LEU A 465 -2.09 -14.36 23.93
C LEU A 465 -1.61 -15.72 23.42
N LEU A 466 -0.85 -16.48 24.22
CA LEU A 466 -0.39 -17.83 23.88
C LEU A 466 -1.57 -18.74 23.55
N SER A 467 -2.59 -18.79 24.42
CA SER A 467 -3.77 -19.63 24.20
C SER A 467 -4.51 -19.30 22.89
N THR A 468 -4.59 -18.00 22.57
CA THR A 468 -5.25 -17.52 21.36
C THR A 468 -4.42 -17.86 20.11
N VAL A 469 -3.09 -17.72 20.19
CA VAL A 469 -2.16 -18.10 19.12
C VAL A 469 -2.22 -19.60 18.84
N SER A 470 -2.18 -20.45 19.87
CA SER A 470 -2.30 -21.90 19.73
C SER A 470 -3.63 -22.30 19.08
N SER A 471 -4.75 -21.72 19.53
CA SER A 471 -6.06 -21.98 18.94
C SER A 471 -6.12 -21.58 17.46
N GLN A 472 -5.54 -20.43 17.10
CA GLN A 472 -5.47 -19.99 15.70
C GLN A 472 -4.55 -20.89 14.86
N LEU A 473 -3.43 -21.36 15.41
CA LEU A 473 -2.53 -22.27 14.72
C LEU A 473 -3.21 -23.60 14.39
N GLU A 474 -3.93 -24.17 15.34
CA GLU A 474 -4.78 -25.36 15.12
C GLU A 474 -5.85 -25.08 14.06
N HIS A 475 -6.46 -23.90 14.11
CA HIS A 475 -7.48 -23.48 13.17
C HIS A 475 -6.95 -23.43 11.73
N ILE A 476 -5.79 -22.80 11.49
CA ILE A 476 -5.14 -22.73 10.18
C ILE A 476 -4.77 -24.13 9.69
N ARG A 477 -4.17 -24.96 10.56
CA ARG A 477 -3.81 -26.35 10.23
C ARG A 477 -5.02 -27.19 9.83
N LYS A 478 -6.16 -27.02 10.53
CA LYS A 478 -7.42 -27.71 10.21
C LYS A 478 -8.07 -27.21 8.92
N LYS A 479 -7.99 -25.90 8.64
CA LYS A 479 -8.60 -25.27 7.47
C LYS A 479 -7.77 -25.39 6.20
N ARG A 480 -6.47 -25.67 6.30
CA ARG A 480 -5.63 -25.96 5.14
C ARG A 480 -6.25 -27.12 4.37
N GLY A 481 -6.64 -26.86 3.12
CA GLY A 481 -7.49 -27.78 2.38
C GLY A 481 -6.88 -29.17 2.27
N GLN A 482 -7.62 -30.20 2.66
CA GLN A 482 -7.19 -31.60 2.54
C GLN A 482 -6.79 -31.96 1.10
N TYR A 483 -7.41 -31.31 0.10
CA TYR A 483 -7.23 -31.59 -1.33
C TYR A 483 -6.42 -30.54 -2.11
N THR A 484 -6.50 -29.25 -1.73
CA THR A 484 -5.82 -28.15 -2.44
C THR A 484 -4.42 -27.86 -1.91
N SER A 485 -4.14 -28.23 -0.65
CA SER A 485 -2.96 -27.82 0.11
C SER A 485 -2.77 -26.29 0.26
N THR A 486 -3.67 -25.47 -0.30
CA THR A 486 -3.60 -24.00 -0.28
C THR A 486 -3.99 -23.46 1.10
N THR A 487 -3.26 -22.45 1.57
CA THR A 487 -3.57 -21.73 2.80
C THR A 487 -4.83 -20.88 2.61
N ILE A 488 -5.74 -20.95 3.56
CA ILE A 488 -7.03 -20.26 3.50
C ILE A 488 -7.07 -19.22 4.62
N LEU A 489 -7.20 -17.95 4.26
CA LEU A 489 -7.10 -16.85 5.21
C LEU A 489 -8.33 -15.96 5.16
N GLU A 490 -8.75 -15.53 6.35
CA GLU A 490 -9.95 -14.71 6.56
C GLU A 490 -9.60 -13.24 6.78
N GLN A 491 -10.40 -12.39 6.14
CA GLN A 491 -10.38 -10.95 6.31
C GLN A 491 -11.78 -10.46 6.65
N SER A 492 -11.92 -9.76 7.78
CA SER A 492 -13.16 -9.03 8.08
C SER A 492 -13.30 -7.79 7.19
N ALA A 493 -14.51 -7.60 6.67
CA ALA A 493 -14.95 -6.41 5.94
C ALA A 493 -16.18 -5.81 6.62
N PRO A 494 -16.00 -4.98 7.66
CA PRO A 494 -17.10 -4.36 8.38
C PRO A 494 -17.80 -3.29 7.53
N LEU A 495 -19.08 -3.02 7.80
CA LEU A 495 -19.81 -1.97 7.10
C LEU A 495 -19.30 -0.58 7.52
N PRO A 496 -18.83 0.29 6.60
CA PRO A 496 -18.19 1.57 7.00
C PRO A 496 -19.20 2.71 7.33
N HIS A 497 -20.43 2.38 7.72
CA HIS A 497 -21.55 3.33 7.88
C HIS A 497 -21.80 3.76 9.34
N ARG A 498 -22.48 4.89 9.55
CA ARG A 498 -22.84 5.36 10.91
C ARG A 498 -23.98 4.49 11.50
N PRO A 499 -24.00 4.31 12.83
CA PRO A 499 -24.92 3.41 13.55
C PRO A 499 -26.42 3.56 13.23
N HIS A 500 -26.90 4.75 12.90
CA HIS A 500 -28.32 5.09 13.01
C HIS A 500 -29.15 4.88 11.72
N GLU A 501 -28.57 4.34 10.65
CA GLU A 501 -29.20 4.32 9.31
C GLU A 501 -29.43 2.92 8.72
N ILE A 502 -29.10 1.84 9.43
CA ILE A 502 -29.05 0.49 8.84
C ILE A 502 -30.37 -0.24 9.11
N ARG A 503 -31.17 -0.43 8.05
CA ARG A 503 -32.40 -1.25 8.08
C ARG A 503 -32.05 -2.74 7.95
N ARG A 504 -32.81 -3.61 8.63
CA ARG A 504 -32.71 -5.07 8.56
C ARG A 504 -32.96 -5.67 7.17
N ASP A 505 -33.61 -4.92 6.28
CA ASP A 505 -34.01 -5.40 4.95
C ASP A 505 -33.12 -4.84 3.81
N ARG A 506 -31.90 -4.40 4.12
CA ARG A 506 -30.99 -3.82 3.11
C ARG A 506 -30.54 -4.88 2.10
N ALA A 507 -30.85 -4.66 0.83
CA ALA A 507 -30.33 -5.46 -0.27
C ALA A 507 -28.80 -5.29 -0.43
N LEU A 508 -28.12 -6.39 -0.77
CA LEU A 508 -26.76 -6.42 -1.28
C LEU A 508 -26.75 -5.95 -2.73
N ARG A 509 -26.10 -4.81 -2.98
CA ARG A 509 -26.00 -4.20 -4.30
C ARG A 509 -24.65 -4.48 -4.93
N ILE A 510 -24.67 -5.18 -6.04
CA ILE A 510 -23.48 -5.64 -6.76
C ILE A 510 -23.46 -4.97 -8.12
N GLY A 511 -22.38 -4.30 -8.45
CA GLY A 511 -22.07 -3.82 -9.78
C GLY A 511 -21.00 -4.69 -10.43
N ILE A 512 -21.14 -4.95 -11.73
CA ILE A 512 -20.08 -5.53 -12.55
C ILE A 512 -19.76 -4.63 -13.72
N VAL A 513 -18.51 -4.67 -14.15
CA VAL A 513 -18.01 -3.89 -15.29
C VAL A 513 -17.38 -4.84 -16.29
N GLN A 514 -17.82 -4.76 -17.54
CA GLN A 514 -17.15 -5.38 -18.68
C GLN A 514 -16.25 -4.34 -19.35
N SER A 515 -15.01 -4.20 -18.86
CA SER A 515 -14.03 -3.37 -19.56
C SER A 515 -13.56 -4.06 -20.83
N VAL A 516 -13.31 -3.29 -21.90
CA VAL A 516 -12.79 -3.75 -23.19
C VAL A 516 -11.28 -3.50 -23.32
N VAL A 517 -10.77 -2.46 -22.65
CA VAL A 517 -9.34 -2.08 -22.65
C VAL A 517 -8.78 -2.22 -21.23
N PRO A 518 -7.60 -2.84 -21.04
CA PRO A 518 -6.81 -3.58 -22.03
C PRO A 518 -7.59 -4.74 -22.66
N SER A 519 -7.31 -5.00 -23.94
CA SER A 519 -7.89 -6.10 -24.70
C SER A 519 -6.86 -7.23 -24.83
N PHE A 520 -7.31 -8.43 -25.21
CA PHE A 520 -6.43 -9.56 -25.51
C PHE A 520 -5.38 -9.21 -26.58
N GLU A 521 -5.74 -8.39 -27.58
CA GLU A 521 -4.80 -7.99 -28.64
C GLU A 521 -3.69 -7.09 -28.14
N HIS A 522 -3.93 -6.27 -27.10
CA HIS A 522 -2.86 -5.50 -26.48
C HIS A 522 -1.77 -6.41 -25.92
N TYR A 523 -2.16 -7.54 -25.31
CA TYR A 523 -1.20 -8.52 -24.79
C TYR A 523 -0.49 -9.31 -25.90
N ASN A 524 -1.15 -9.55 -27.03
CA ASN A 524 -0.51 -10.17 -28.20
C ASN A 524 0.55 -9.25 -28.82
N LEU A 525 0.19 -7.98 -29.04
CA LEU A 525 1.06 -6.97 -29.67
C LEU A 525 2.25 -6.60 -28.78
N HIS A 526 2.06 -6.65 -27.47
CA HIS A 526 3.07 -6.35 -26.46
C HIS A 526 3.45 -7.59 -25.65
N SER A 527 3.59 -8.72 -26.35
CA SER A 527 3.95 -9.99 -25.72
C SER A 527 5.32 -9.95 -25.04
N ASP A 528 6.21 -9.04 -25.46
CA ASP A 528 7.52 -8.75 -24.86
C ASP A 528 7.44 -7.80 -23.63
N LYS A 529 6.29 -7.19 -23.39
CA LYS A 529 6.05 -6.21 -22.31
C LYS A 529 4.63 -6.37 -21.74
N PRO A 530 4.33 -7.51 -21.10
CA PRO A 530 2.98 -7.83 -20.62
C PRO A 530 2.47 -6.87 -19.53
N GLU A 531 3.35 -6.09 -18.90
CA GLU A 531 2.95 -5.06 -17.91
C GLU A 531 2.24 -3.85 -18.54
N LEU A 532 2.28 -3.71 -19.87
CA LEU A 532 1.66 -2.61 -20.62
C LEU A 532 2.10 -1.22 -20.14
N CYS A 533 3.36 -1.09 -19.72
CA CYS A 533 3.95 0.15 -19.19
C CYS A 533 4.26 1.21 -20.29
N ALA A 534 4.15 0.87 -21.58
CA ALA A 534 4.46 1.80 -22.67
C ALA A 534 3.50 3.00 -22.64
N HIS A 535 4.03 4.22 -22.81
CA HIS A 535 3.30 5.47 -22.62
C HIS A 535 2.00 5.55 -23.43
N GLU A 536 2.05 5.18 -24.71
CA GLU A 536 0.90 5.21 -25.62
C GLU A 536 -0.27 4.34 -25.12
N ILE A 537 0.03 3.07 -24.81
CA ILE A 537 -0.95 2.10 -24.28
C ILE A 537 -1.45 2.55 -22.91
N ARG A 538 -0.56 2.99 -22.03
CA ARG A 538 -0.94 3.50 -20.70
C ARG A 538 -1.93 4.65 -20.82
N SER A 539 -1.69 5.57 -21.73
CA SER A 539 -2.57 6.71 -22.00
C SER A 539 -3.95 6.23 -22.49
N GLU A 540 -3.99 5.26 -23.40
CA GLU A 540 -5.23 4.64 -23.88
C GLU A 540 -6.00 3.94 -22.75
N CYS A 541 -5.37 3.02 -22.02
CA CYS A 541 -5.96 2.30 -20.89
C CYS A 541 -6.50 3.26 -19.82
N ARG A 542 -5.76 4.32 -19.50
CA ARG A 542 -6.20 5.36 -18.54
C ARG A 542 -7.43 6.11 -19.02
N LYS A 543 -7.46 6.53 -20.29
CA LYS A 543 -8.62 7.22 -20.89
C LYS A 543 -9.85 6.33 -20.84
N HIS A 544 -9.69 5.05 -21.19
CA HIS A 544 -10.78 4.08 -21.17
C HIS A 544 -11.31 3.82 -19.75
N LEU A 545 -10.41 3.60 -18.78
CA LEU A 545 -10.78 3.43 -17.37
C LEU A 545 -11.50 4.67 -16.82
N SER A 546 -11.01 5.88 -17.13
CA SER A 546 -11.66 7.14 -16.74
C SER A 546 -13.08 7.24 -17.28
N ALA A 547 -13.28 6.90 -18.57
CA ALA A 547 -14.60 6.89 -19.20
C ALA A 547 -15.54 5.84 -18.58
N ILE A 548 -15.04 4.63 -18.31
CA ILE A 548 -15.79 3.59 -17.59
C ILE A 548 -16.22 4.08 -16.23
N MET A 549 -15.31 4.65 -15.44
CA MET A 549 -15.62 5.12 -14.10
C MET A 549 -16.66 6.25 -14.15
N ALA A 550 -16.53 7.19 -15.09
CA ALA A 550 -17.56 8.20 -15.33
C ALA A 550 -18.92 7.55 -15.66
N GLY A 551 -18.94 6.49 -16.47
CA GLY A 551 -20.12 5.68 -16.74
C GLY A 551 -20.71 5.04 -15.48
N VAL A 552 -19.87 4.47 -14.61
CA VAL A 552 -20.29 3.91 -13.31
C VAL A 552 -20.93 5.00 -12.43
N TYR A 553 -20.30 6.17 -12.31
CA TYR A 553 -20.86 7.30 -11.57
C TYR A 553 -22.23 7.72 -12.13
N GLN A 554 -22.37 7.86 -13.45
CA GLN A 554 -23.65 8.24 -14.04
C GLN A 554 -24.72 7.15 -13.88
N GLN A 555 -24.37 5.87 -14.02
CA GLN A 555 -25.32 4.78 -13.78
C GLN A 555 -25.78 4.74 -12.32
N LEU A 556 -24.88 4.98 -11.37
CA LEU A 556 -25.27 5.13 -9.96
C LEU A 556 -26.22 6.33 -9.77
N ARG A 557 -25.97 7.47 -10.40
CA ARG A 557 -26.89 8.63 -10.36
C ARG A 557 -28.23 8.36 -11.01
N VAL A 558 -28.26 7.65 -12.15
CA VAL A 558 -29.51 7.21 -12.79
C VAL A 558 -30.27 6.28 -11.85
N ARG A 559 -29.57 5.40 -11.12
CA ARG A 559 -30.19 4.57 -10.07
C ARG A 559 -30.79 5.40 -8.95
N GLU A 560 -30.08 6.42 -8.48
CA GLU A 560 -30.59 7.33 -7.45
C GLU A 560 -31.90 8.02 -7.87
N SER A 561 -32.15 8.24 -9.17
CA SER A 561 -33.36 8.91 -9.65
C SER A 561 -34.66 8.12 -9.50
N HIS A 562 -34.60 6.79 -9.41
CA HIS A 562 -35.78 5.93 -9.29
C HIS A 562 -35.85 5.17 -7.95
N ILE A 563 -34.99 5.53 -7.00
CA ILE A 563 -34.99 5.00 -5.63
C ILE A 563 -35.70 6.02 -4.72
N SER A 564 -36.76 5.58 -4.05
CA SER A 564 -37.61 6.46 -3.23
C SER A 564 -36.95 6.91 -1.90
N SER A 565 -35.84 6.29 -1.49
CA SER A 565 -35.17 6.54 -0.20
C SER A 565 -33.74 7.08 -0.35
N PRO A 566 -33.38 8.22 0.29
CA PRO A 566 -32.02 8.77 0.25
C PRO A 566 -30.95 7.90 0.91
N ASN A 567 -31.33 6.97 1.80
CA ASN A 567 -30.40 6.03 2.45
C ASN A 567 -30.08 4.78 1.59
N GLU A 568 -30.63 4.69 0.38
CA GLU A 568 -30.49 3.57 -0.54
C GLU A 568 -29.56 3.88 -1.73
N ARG A 569 -28.78 4.96 -1.65
CA ARG A 569 -27.97 5.50 -2.76
C ARG A 569 -26.61 4.81 -3.00
N GLY A 570 -26.27 3.78 -2.23
CA GLY A 570 -24.93 3.17 -2.26
C GLY A 570 -24.81 1.90 -3.10
N ILE A 571 -23.58 1.50 -3.41
CA ILE A 571 -23.17 0.20 -3.94
C ILE A 571 -22.41 -0.56 -2.84
N ASN A 572 -22.50 -1.90 -2.78
CA ASN A 572 -21.79 -2.71 -1.79
C ASN A 572 -20.53 -3.36 -2.36
N LEU A 573 -20.61 -3.85 -3.59
CA LEU A 573 -19.53 -4.57 -4.28
C LEU A 573 -19.45 -4.13 -5.75
N LEU A 574 -18.26 -3.80 -6.25
CA LEU A 574 -17.99 -3.56 -7.68
C LEU A 574 -16.94 -4.56 -8.17
N VAL A 575 -17.16 -5.21 -9.31
CA VAL A 575 -16.24 -6.22 -9.84
C VAL A 575 -15.79 -5.85 -11.25
N PHE A 576 -14.48 -5.92 -11.50
CA PHE A 576 -13.85 -5.77 -12.82
C PHE A 576 -13.25 -7.09 -13.32
N PRO A 577 -13.08 -7.24 -14.66
CA PRO A 577 -12.52 -8.46 -15.26
C PRO A 577 -11.04 -8.64 -14.92
N GLU A 578 -10.49 -9.81 -15.26
CA GLU A 578 -9.05 -10.08 -15.23
C GLU A 578 -8.29 -9.10 -16.13
N LEU A 579 -7.08 -8.70 -15.73
CA LEU A 579 -6.16 -7.89 -16.56
C LEU A 579 -6.76 -6.56 -17.06
N SER A 580 -7.67 -5.96 -16.29
CA SER A 580 -8.46 -4.81 -16.72
C SER A 580 -7.92 -3.47 -16.22
N ILE A 581 -7.16 -3.45 -15.12
CA ILE A 581 -6.71 -2.22 -14.46
C ILE A 581 -5.23 -2.29 -14.17
N HIS A 582 -4.49 -1.27 -14.61
CA HIS A 582 -3.06 -1.18 -14.31
C HIS A 582 -2.84 -0.81 -12.83
N PRO A 583 -1.89 -1.43 -12.11
CA PRO A 583 -1.63 -1.14 -10.69
C PRO A 583 -1.46 0.34 -10.32
N GLN A 584 -0.92 1.14 -11.23
CA GLN A 584 -0.66 2.57 -11.04
C GLN A 584 -1.93 3.43 -11.09
N ASP A 585 -3.02 2.95 -11.69
CA ASP A 585 -4.28 3.70 -11.86
C ASP A 585 -5.27 3.46 -10.71
N ILE A 586 -5.04 2.43 -9.89
CA ILE A 586 -5.93 2.00 -8.80
C ILE A 586 -6.16 3.14 -7.81
N ASP A 587 -5.08 3.78 -7.36
CA ASP A 587 -5.14 4.86 -6.37
C ASP A 587 -5.73 6.15 -6.93
N THR A 588 -5.68 6.34 -8.25
CA THR A 588 -6.15 7.56 -8.92
C THR A 588 -7.65 7.49 -9.21
N TYR A 589 -8.19 6.34 -9.61
CA TYR A 589 -9.60 6.20 -10.00
C TYR A 589 -10.45 5.39 -9.02
N LEU A 590 -9.92 4.30 -8.47
CA LEU A 590 -10.71 3.39 -7.64
C LEU A 590 -10.66 3.72 -6.16
N ARG A 591 -9.51 4.15 -5.62
CA ARG A 591 -9.43 4.57 -4.21
C ARG A 591 -10.43 5.70 -3.90
N PRO A 592 -10.55 6.78 -4.69
CA PRO A 592 -11.56 7.83 -4.44
C PRO A 592 -12.99 7.30 -4.52
N PHE A 593 -13.26 6.40 -5.47
CA PHE A 593 -14.57 5.74 -5.61
C PHE A 593 -14.93 4.93 -4.36
N VAL A 594 -14.00 4.12 -3.85
CA VAL A 594 -14.16 3.36 -2.59
C VAL A 594 -14.35 4.28 -1.40
N GLN A 595 -13.63 5.41 -1.33
CA GLN A 595 -13.79 6.39 -0.26
C GLN A 595 -15.18 7.05 -0.28
N GLN A 596 -15.66 7.40 -1.47
CA GLN A 596 -16.95 8.06 -1.67
C GLN A 596 -18.12 7.12 -1.38
N TYR A 597 -18.12 5.93 -1.97
CA TYR A 597 -19.25 5.00 -1.89
C TYR A 597 -19.13 3.95 -0.78
N ARG A 598 -17.96 3.83 -0.13
CA ARG A 598 -17.69 2.88 0.96
C ARG A 598 -18.04 1.44 0.56
N CYS A 599 -17.71 1.07 -0.68
CA CYS A 599 -17.98 -0.23 -1.26
C CYS A 599 -16.71 -1.07 -1.38
N ILE A 600 -16.86 -2.39 -1.37
CA ILE A 600 -15.79 -3.32 -1.71
C ILE A 600 -15.59 -3.29 -3.24
N VAL A 601 -14.34 -3.31 -3.70
CA VAL A 601 -14.01 -3.47 -5.12
C VAL A 601 -13.13 -4.70 -5.30
N LEU A 602 -13.47 -5.58 -6.25
CA LEU A 602 -12.58 -6.64 -6.73
C LEU A 602 -12.18 -6.29 -8.18
N LEU A 603 -10.88 -6.23 -8.45
CA LEU A 603 -10.38 -5.86 -9.78
C LEU A 603 -9.27 -6.79 -10.25
N GLY A 604 -9.26 -7.17 -11.53
CA GLY A 604 -8.11 -7.83 -12.14
C GLY A 604 -7.00 -6.84 -12.46
N GLN A 605 -5.80 -7.07 -11.93
CA GLN A 605 -4.64 -6.24 -12.21
C GLN A 605 -3.99 -6.66 -13.53
N VAL A 606 -3.48 -5.70 -14.30
CA VAL A 606 -2.50 -5.97 -15.36
C VAL A 606 -1.29 -6.69 -14.75
N TYR A 607 -0.62 -7.55 -15.53
CA TYR A 607 0.61 -8.22 -15.14
C TYR A 607 1.60 -7.24 -14.50
N HIS A 608 2.23 -7.67 -13.42
CA HIS A 608 3.25 -6.89 -12.72
C HIS A 608 4.22 -7.84 -12.01
N HIS A 609 5.39 -7.31 -11.70
CA HIS A 609 6.37 -8.03 -10.90
C HIS A 609 5.84 -8.33 -9.50
N ARG A 610 6.09 -9.55 -9.00
CA ARG A 610 5.79 -9.97 -7.62
C ARG A 610 6.42 -9.00 -6.61
N GLU A 611 7.65 -8.59 -6.87
CA GLU A 611 8.44 -7.71 -6.02
C GLU A 611 9.11 -6.60 -6.85
N GLN A 612 9.44 -5.47 -6.22
CA GLN A 612 9.99 -4.29 -6.90
C GLN A 612 11.51 -4.35 -7.11
N HIS A 613 12.10 -5.55 -7.23
CA HIS A 613 13.53 -5.72 -7.49
C HIS A 613 13.79 -6.33 -8.88
N PRO A 614 14.96 -6.08 -9.49
CA PRO A 614 15.32 -6.67 -10.78
C PRO A 614 15.25 -8.20 -10.74
N GLY A 615 14.71 -8.82 -11.80
CA GLY A 615 14.61 -10.28 -11.92
C GLY A 615 13.42 -10.91 -11.19
N SER A 616 12.60 -10.14 -10.49
CA SER A 616 11.37 -10.65 -9.87
C SER A 616 10.42 -11.24 -10.95
N PRO A 617 9.78 -12.39 -10.72
CA PRO A 617 8.88 -12.98 -11.70
C PRO A 617 7.62 -12.11 -11.88
N ILE A 618 7.03 -12.18 -13.06
CA ILE A 618 5.74 -11.54 -13.35
C ILE A 618 4.60 -12.45 -12.90
N ILE A 619 3.58 -11.87 -12.29
CA ILE A 619 2.40 -12.58 -11.79
C ILE A 619 1.11 -11.99 -12.37
N ASN A 620 0.04 -12.78 -12.29
CA ASN A 620 -1.33 -12.37 -12.56
C ASN A 620 -2.12 -12.44 -11.25
N SER A 621 -2.83 -11.36 -10.93
CA SER A 621 -3.58 -11.28 -9.69
C SER A 621 -4.80 -10.36 -9.78
N ALA A 622 -5.71 -10.55 -8.85
CA ALA A 622 -6.82 -9.65 -8.59
C ALA A 622 -6.60 -8.95 -7.24
N LEU A 623 -7.14 -7.75 -7.08
CA LEU A 623 -7.01 -6.96 -5.86
C LEU A 623 -8.38 -6.66 -5.27
N TRP A 624 -8.54 -6.99 -4.00
CA TRP A 624 -9.63 -6.53 -3.15
C TRP A 624 -9.28 -5.18 -2.54
N LEU A 625 -10.15 -4.19 -2.71
CA LEU A 625 -10.15 -2.93 -1.98
C LEU A 625 -11.31 -2.97 -0.97
N ILE A 626 -10.99 -2.99 0.31
CA ILE A 626 -11.97 -3.16 1.39
C ILE A 626 -11.95 -1.91 2.27
N PRO A 627 -13.02 -1.09 2.26
CA PRO A 627 -13.11 0.05 3.17
C PRO A 627 -13.33 -0.46 4.59
N ASP A 628 -12.53 0.03 5.52
CA ASP A 628 -12.67 -0.24 6.95
C ASP A 628 -12.71 1.09 7.70
N LYS A 629 -13.59 1.19 8.71
CA LYS A 629 -13.72 2.40 9.50
C LYS A 629 -13.67 2.08 10.99
N SER A 630 -12.55 2.41 11.62
CA SER A 630 -12.38 2.32 13.07
C SER A 630 -12.56 3.69 13.73
N ARG A 631 -12.78 3.71 15.06
CA ARG A 631 -12.84 4.96 15.84
C ARG A 631 -11.45 5.60 15.98
N SER A 632 -10.40 4.79 16.06
CA SER A 632 -9.00 5.19 16.21
C SER A 632 -8.38 5.68 14.91
N ASP A 633 -8.61 4.97 13.80
CA ASP A 633 -7.82 5.12 12.57
C ASP A 633 -8.58 5.80 11.43
N GLY A 634 -9.85 6.15 11.65
CA GLY A 634 -10.71 6.75 10.64
C GLY A 634 -11.06 5.76 9.52
N LEU A 635 -11.30 6.28 8.31
CA LEU A 635 -11.59 5.45 7.13
C LEU A 635 -10.28 5.03 6.46
N GLN A 636 -10.01 3.74 6.49
CA GLN A 636 -8.91 3.09 5.79
C GLN A 636 -9.42 2.23 4.64
N ILE A 637 -8.53 1.88 3.71
CA ILE A 637 -8.83 0.96 2.62
C ILE A 637 -7.76 -0.12 2.62
N LYS A 638 -8.14 -1.32 3.06
CA LYS A 638 -7.27 -2.51 3.05
C LYS A 638 -7.15 -3.03 1.62
N ARG A 639 -5.93 -3.44 1.26
CA ARG A 639 -5.57 -3.98 -0.06
C ARG A 639 -5.16 -5.43 0.11
N ILE A 640 -5.89 -6.33 -0.54
CA ILE A 640 -5.63 -7.76 -0.44
C ILE A 640 -5.58 -8.36 -1.83
N GLU A 641 -4.40 -8.83 -2.19
CA GLU A 641 -4.16 -9.41 -3.50
C GLU A 641 -4.43 -10.92 -3.50
N GLN A 642 -5.25 -11.34 -4.45
CA GLN A 642 -5.61 -12.72 -4.74
C GLN A 642 -4.82 -13.18 -5.97
N GLY A 643 -3.84 -14.05 -5.78
CA GLY A 643 -2.98 -14.54 -6.87
C GLY A 643 -3.63 -15.63 -7.74
N LYS A 644 -3.14 -15.75 -8.98
CA LYS A 644 -3.53 -16.78 -9.95
C LYS A 644 -2.59 -17.99 -9.87
N ALA A 645 -3.13 -19.18 -9.61
CA ALA A 645 -2.31 -20.39 -9.49
C ALA A 645 -2.04 -21.03 -10.85
N HIS A 646 -3.07 -21.14 -11.69
CA HIS A 646 -3.01 -21.89 -12.95
C HIS A 646 -2.85 -20.94 -14.15
N ILE A 647 -1.70 -21.02 -14.82
CA ILE A 647 -1.36 -20.19 -15.98
C ILE A 647 -1.86 -20.82 -17.29
N THR A 648 -2.51 -20.03 -18.13
CA THR A 648 -3.07 -20.41 -19.43
C THR A 648 -1.98 -20.61 -20.49
N GLU A 649 -2.31 -21.26 -21.60
CA GLU A 649 -1.36 -21.44 -22.72
C GLU A 649 -0.95 -20.11 -23.36
N ALA A 650 -1.89 -19.17 -23.53
CA ALA A 650 -1.59 -17.83 -24.05
C ALA A 650 -0.57 -17.09 -23.18
N GLU A 651 -0.69 -17.22 -21.86
CA GLU A 651 0.26 -16.65 -20.90
C GLU A 651 1.66 -17.28 -21.00
N ARG A 652 1.76 -18.57 -21.34
CA ARG A 652 3.06 -19.24 -21.52
C ARG A 652 3.86 -18.68 -22.69
N ASN A 653 3.21 -18.00 -23.63
CA ASN A 653 3.81 -17.40 -24.82
C ASN A 653 4.27 -15.94 -24.59
N LEU A 654 4.01 -15.35 -23.42
CA LEU A 654 4.48 -14.02 -23.07
C LEU A 654 5.95 -14.04 -22.64
N ASN A 655 6.63 -12.91 -22.79
CA ASN A 655 8.01 -12.68 -22.37
C ASN A 655 8.10 -11.34 -21.61
N PRO A 656 8.44 -11.30 -20.32
CA PRO A 656 8.70 -12.45 -19.45
C PRO A 656 7.45 -13.32 -19.27
N LYS A 657 7.66 -14.63 -19.14
CA LYS A 657 6.59 -15.58 -18.89
C LYS A 657 6.03 -15.41 -17.47
N PRO A 658 4.72 -15.15 -17.30
CA PRO A 658 4.10 -15.12 -15.98
C PRO A 658 4.21 -16.47 -15.28
N VAL A 659 4.38 -16.45 -13.96
CA VAL A 659 4.40 -17.65 -13.12
C VAL A 659 3.10 -17.77 -12.34
N GLY A 660 2.69 -19.01 -12.09
CA GLY A 660 1.57 -19.30 -11.17
C GLY A 660 1.99 -18.92 -9.76
N PHE A 661 1.21 -18.06 -9.10
CA PHE A 661 1.51 -17.56 -7.78
C PHE A 661 0.22 -17.34 -7.01
N ARG A 662 -0.01 -18.16 -5.98
CA ARG A 662 -1.18 -18.05 -5.09
C ARG A 662 -0.77 -18.45 -3.66
N PRO A 663 -0.25 -17.50 -2.88
CA PRO A 663 0.20 -17.80 -1.52
C PRO A 663 -0.97 -18.13 -0.57
N ALA A 664 -2.15 -17.57 -0.82
CA ALA A 664 -3.37 -17.90 -0.07
C ALA A 664 -4.64 -17.71 -0.91
N GLN A 665 -5.72 -18.36 -0.47
CA GLN A 665 -7.08 -18.06 -0.90
C GLN A 665 -7.75 -17.17 0.15
N TRP A 666 -8.25 -16.01 -0.29
CA TRP A 666 -8.83 -15.01 0.61
C TRP A 666 -10.33 -15.10 0.74
N LEU A 667 -10.76 -14.89 1.98
CA LEU A 667 -12.12 -14.98 2.46
C LEU A 667 -12.54 -13.66 3.03
N ILE A 668 -13.37 -12.93 2.29
CA ILE A 668 -13.82 -11.63 2.74
C ILE A 668 -15.14 -11.82 3.48
N ASN A 669 -15.08 -11.73 4.80
CA ASN A 669 -16.22 -11.81 5.72
C ASN A 669 -16.91 -10.45 5.75
N TYR A 670 -17.86 -10.24 4.84
CA TYR A 670 -18.59 -8.98 4.70
C TYR A 670 -19.74 -8.89 5.70
N HIS A 671 -19.63 -7.97 6.65
CA HIS A 671 -20.70 -7.66 7.59
C HIS A 671 -21.63 -6.61 6.97
N TRP A 672 -22.77 -7.04 6.41
CA TRP A 672 -23.71 -6.15 5.73
C TRP A 672 -24.68 -5.44 6.69
N GLN A 673 -24.71 -5.86 7.97
CA GLN A 673 -25.51 -5.28 9.06
C GLN A 673 -24.69 -5.13 10.34
N LYS A 674 -25.13 -4.22 11.23
CA LYS A 674 -24.39 -3.85 12.45
C LYS A 674 -24.87 -4.58 13.73
N GLU A 675 -26.13 -5.01 13.79
CA GLU A 675 -26.85 -5.28 15.05
C GLU A 675 -27.01 -6.76 15.45
N ALA A 676 -26.28 -7.70 14.87
CA ALA A 676 -26.32 -9.07 15.35
C ALA A 676 -24.91 -9.60 15.49
N GLU A 677 -24.39 -9.60 16.72
CA GLU A 677 -23.32 -10.52 17.13
C GLU A 677 -23.69 -11.98 16.78
N ASP A 678 -24.98 -12.27 16.58
CA ASP A 678 -25.55 -13.58 16.22
C ASP A 678 -25.77 -13.85 14.70
N GLU A 679 -25.65 -12.87 13.78
CA GLU A 679 -25.84 -13.14 12.33
C GLU A 679 -24.50 -13.26 11.57
N GLN A 680 -24.31 -14.41 10.91
CA GLN A 680 -23.07 -14.77 10.21
C GLN A 680 -22.74 -13.84 9.03
N PRO A 681 -21.49 -13.35 8.87
CA PRO A 681 -21.06 -12.52 7.73
C PRO A 681 -21.29 -13.21 6.37
N ILE A 682 -21.52 -12.43 5.29
CA ILE A 682 -21.50 -12.98 3.93
C ILE A 682 -20.05 -13.28 3.58
N ARG A 683 -19.75 -14.55 3.29
CA ARG A 683 -18.39 -14.98 2.94
C ARG A 683 -18.16 -14.88 1.44
N LEU A 684 -17.42 -13.87 1.01
CA LEU A 684 -17.05 -13.63 -0.39
C LEU A 684 -15.67 -14.23 -0.69
N THR A 685 -15.46 -14.71 -1.91
CA THR A 685 -14.13 -15.09 -2.39
C THR A 685 -14.00 -14.95 -3.89
N GLY A 686 -12.76 -14.89 -4.38
CA GLY A 686 -12.44 -14.58 -5.76
C GLY A 686 -11.41 -15.54 -6.35
N SER A 687 -11.51 -15.83 -7.64
CA SER A 687 -10.46 -16.50 -8.40
C SER A 687 -10.33 -15.89 -9.80
N ILE A 688 -9.31 -16.32 -10.55
CA ILE A 688 -8.94 -15.70 -11.82
C ILE A 688 -8.99 -16.74 -12.93
N CYS A 689 -9.93 -16.55 -13.86
CA CYS A 689 -10.07 -17.30 -15.10
C CYS A 689 -9.89 -18.82 -14.92
N LEU A 690 -8.76 -19.38 -15.37
CA LEU A 690 -8.49 -20.82 -15.35
C LEU A 690 -8.56 -21.43 -13.95
N ASP A 691 -8.30 -20.66 -12.90
CA ASP A 691 -8.40 -21.14 -11.52
C ASP A 691 -9.81 -21.61 -11.13
N ALA A 692 -10.84 -21.11 -11.82
CA ALA A 692 -12.21 -21.54 -11.59
C ALA A 692 -12.45 -23.00 -12.00
N THR A 693 -11.60 -23.55 -12.88
CA THR A 693 -11.66 -24.94 -13.33
C THR A 693 -11.04 -25.93 -12.32
N ASP A 694 -10.38 -25.42 -11.28
CA ASP A 694 -9.80 -26.24 -10.22
C ASP A 694 -10.90 -26.82 -9.33
N ILE A 695 -11.20 -28.10 -9.56
CA ILE A 695 -12.25 -28.82 -8.83
C ILE A 695 -11.91 -28.93 -7.34
N ALA A 696 -10.62 -29.07 -6.98
CA ALA A 696 -10.23 -29.16 -5.57
C ALA A 696 -10.52 -27.83 -4.86
N LEU A 697 -10.28 -26.70 -5.53
CA LEU A 697 -10.67 -25.38 -5.02
C LEU A 697 -12.19 -25.27 -4.88
N ALA A 698 -12.96 -25.67 -5.90
CA ALA A 698 -14.42 -25.63 -5.84
C ALA A 698 -14.99 -26.53 -4.73
N GLU A 699 -14.43 -27.72 -4.52
CA GLU A 699 -14.85 -28.64 -3.46
C GLU A 699 -14.67 -28.01 -2.08
N TYR A 700 -13.54 -27.35 -1.85
CA TYR A 700 -13.27 -26.66 -0.59
C TYR A 700 -14.16 -25.42 -0.38
N LEU A 701 -14.34 -24.61 -1.43
CA LEU A 701 -15.13 -23.38 -1.35
C LEU A 701 -16.63 -23.65 -1.18
N ARG A 702 -17.11 -24.83 -1.57
CA ARG A 702 -18.53 -25.23 -1.49
C ARG A 702 -19.14 -25.08 -0.09
N THR A 703 -18.41 -25.47 0.95
CA THR A 703 -18.92 -25.46 2.34
C THR A 703 -18.58 -24.18 3.10
N SER A 704 -17.65 -23.39 2.57
CA SER A 704 -17.05 -22.29 3.30
C SER A 704 -17.49 -20.91 2.81
N ARG A 705 -18.13 -20.78 1.63
CA ARG A 705 -18.50 -19.51 0.98
C ARG A 705 -19.97 -19.37 0.68
N ASP A 706 -20.42 -18.12 0.54
CA ASP A 706 -21.77 -17.77 0.10
C ASP A 706 -21.80 -17.19 -1.33
N LEU A 707 -20.75 -16.46 -1.74
CA LEU A 707 -20.62 -15.87 -3.07
C LEU A 707 -19.21 -16.09 -3.64
N TYR A 708 -19.12 -16.72 -4.80
CA TYR A 708 -17.86 -16.95 -5.53
C TYR A 708 -17.80 -16.09 -6.79
N ILE A 709 -16.71 -15.35 -6.95
CA ILE A 709 -16.53 -14.37 -8.01
C ILE A 709 -15.32 -14.76 -8.87
N ILE A 710 -15.46 -14.69 -10.18
CA ILE A 710 -14.38 -14.98 -11.12
C ILE A 710 -14.14 -13.75 -11.98
N CYS A 711 -12.91 -13.25 -11.95
CA CYS A 711 -12.42 -12.26 -12.89
C CYS A 711 -11.81 -13.00 -14.08
N ALA A 712 -12.25 -12.72 -15.30
CA ALA A 712 -11.81 -13.46 -16.49
C ALA A 712 -11.48 -12.55 -17.69
N LEU A 713 -10.49 -12.97 -18.47
CA LEU A 713 -10.21 -12.54 -19.83
C LEU A 713 -10.13 -13.81 -20.68
N ASN A 714 -11.29 -14.36 -21.04
CA ASN A 714 -11.37 -15.61 -21.79
C ASN A 714 -12.10 -15.45 -23.12
N LYS A 715 -11.58 -16.15 -24.13
CA LYS A 715 -12.12 -16.22 -25.51
C LYS A 715 -13.24 -17.25 -25.64
N ASP A 716 -13.12 -18.36 -24.91
CA ASP A 716 -14.07 -19.47 -24.98
C ASP A 716 -15.24 -19.25 -24.02
N VAL A 717 -16.09 -18.29 -24.39
CA VAL A 717 -17.27 -17.89 -23.62
C VAL A 717 -18.21 -19.08 -23.40
N GLY A 718 -18.48 -19.86 -24.44
CA GLY A 718 -19.42 -20.98 -24.37
C GLY A 718 -19.03 -22.05 -23.34
N THR A 719 -17.75 -22.43 -23.28
CA THR A 719 -17.28 -23.39 -22.27
C THR A 719 -17.34 -22.80 -20.86
N PHE A 720 -16.99 -21.52 -20.70
CA PHE A 720 -17.04 -20.85 -19.40
C PHE A 720 -18.46 -20.66 -18.87
N ASP A 721 -19.43 -20.41 -19.74
CA ASP A 721 -20.84 -20.34 -19.34
C ASP A 721 -21.33 -21.70 -18.85
N ARG A 722 -20.98 -22.79 -19.55
CA ARG A 722 -21.32 -24.15 -19.11
C ARG A 722 -20.63 -24.52 -17.80
N MET A 723 -19.39 -24.10 -17.63
CA MET A 723 -18.66 -24.23 -16.37
C MET A 723 -19.37 -23.45 -15.25
N ALA A 724 -19.73 -22.19 -15.49
CA ALA A 724 -20.46 -21.36 -14.53
C ALA A 724 -21.80 -21.98 -14.13
N GLU A 725 -22.54 -22.51 -15.11
CA GLU A 725 -23.77 -23.26 -14.91
C GLU A 725 -23.57 -24.51 -14.05
N ALA A 726 -22.52 -25.27 -14.32
CA ALA A 726 -22.20 -26.48 -13.57
C ALA A 726 -21.72 -26.17 -12.15
N ILE A 727 -20.78 -25.24 -12.00
CA ILE A 727 -20.16 -24.88 -10.72
C ILE A 727 -21.19 -24.29 -9.77
N HIS A 728 -22.01 -23.31 -10.18
CA HIS A 728 -23.01 -22.75 -9.29
C HIS A 728 -24.03 -23.81 -8.84
N TYR A 729 -24.34 -24.78 -9.71
CA TYR A 729 -25.25 -25.87 -9.37
C TYR A 729 -24.64 -26.84 -8.35
N HIS A 730 -23.39 -27.28 -8.56
CA HIS A 730 -22.70 -28.22 -7.69
C HIS A 730 -22.25 -27.60 -6.35
N MET A 731 -21.82 -26.35 -6.36
CA MET A 731 -21.48 -25.61 -5.14
C MET A 731 -22.72 -25.11 -4.40
N PHE A 732 -23.87 -25.01 -5.09
CA PHE A 732 -25.15 -24.56 -4.54
C PHE A 732 -25.03 -23.20 -3.82
N GLN A 733 -24.39 -22.23 -4.48
CA GLN A 733 -24.10 -20.89 -3.94
C GLN A 733 -24.24 -19.80 -5.01
N GLY A 734 -24.14 -18.53 -4.61
CA GLY A 734 -24.08 -17.43 -5.56
C GLY A 734 -22.78 -17.47 -6.38
N PHE A 735 -22.87 -17.18 -7.67
CA PHE A 735 -21.73 -17.28 -8.59
C PHE A 735 -21.73 -16.13 -9.59
N ILE A 736 -20.64 -15.34 -9.62
CA ILE A 736 -20.46 -14.21 -10.54
C ILE A 736 -19.26 -14.47 -11.43
N LEU A 737 -19.46 -14.41 -12.74
CA LEU A 737 -18.40 -14.38 -13.75
C LEU A 737 -18.36 -12.99 -14.37
N VAL A 738 -17.21 -12.32 -14.30
CA VAL A 738 -16.97 -11.03 -14.97
C VAL A 738 -15.87 -11.23 -16.00
N ASN A 739 -16.29 -11.35 -17.26
CA ASN A 739 -15.38 -11.48 -18.40
C ASN A 739 -15.19 -10.14 -19.11
N ASN A 740 -14.01 -9.96 -19.70
CA ASN A 740 -13.69 -8.78 -20.50
C ASN A 740 -14.70 -8.57 -21.63
N GLY A 741 -15.07 -7.30 -21.83
CA GLY A 741 -16.08 -6.88 -22.80
C GLY A 741 -15.70 -7.15 -24.25
N GLN A 742 -14.45 -7.47 -24.57
CA GLN A 742 -14.02 -7.89 -25.91
C GLN A 742 -14.77 -9.14 -26.40
N PHE A 743 -15.05 -10.08 -25.48
CA PHE A 743 -15.69 -11.36 -25.80
C PHE A 743 -17.11 -11.49 -25.20
N GLY A 744 -17.44 -10.69 -24.18
CA GLY A 744 -18.72 -10.83 -23.46
C GLY A 744 -18.71 -12.03 -22.51
N GLY A 745 -19.89 -12.53 -22.10
CA GLY A 745 -19.99 -13.72 -21.24
C GLY A 745 -19.85 -13.42 -19.74
N SER A 746 -20.34 -12.27 -19.29
CA SER A 746 -20.46 -12.03 -17.84
C SER A 746 -21.82 -12.49 -17.35
N SER A 747 -21.86 -13.25 -16.27
CA SER A 747 -23.09 -13.88 -15.77
C SER A 747 -23.15 -13.84 -14.25
N PHE A 748 -24.38 -13.80 -13.73
CA PHE A 748 -24.64 -13.93 -12.31
C PHE A 748 -25.74 -14.94 -12.06
N PHE A 749 -25.37 -16.04 -11.42
CA PHE A 749 -26.27 -17.12 -11.02
C PHE A 749 -26.50 -17.19 -9.51
N MET A 750 -27.74 -17.53 -9.15
CA MET A 750 -28.21 -17.81 -7.79
C MET A 750 -28.91 -19.17 -7.75
N PRO A 751 -28.80 -19.98 -6.68
CA PRO A 751 -29.33 -21.34 -6.64
C PRO A 751 -30.86 -21.44 -6.44
N PHE A 752 -31.62 -20.61 -7.16
CA PHE A 752 -33.08 -20.55 -7.10
C PHE A 752 -33.77 -21.53 -8.08
N LYS A 753 -35.02 -21.88 -7.75
CA LYS A 753 -35.82 -22.87 -8.47
C LYS A 753 -36.19 -22.39 -9.86
N LYS A 754 -36.66 -21.15 -9.98
CA LYS A 754 -37.17 -20.59 -11.22
C LYS A 754 -36.02 -20.06 -12.09
N PRO A 755 -35.97 -20.36 -13.39
CA PRO A 755 -34.88 -19.92 -14.26
C PRO A 755 -34.62 -18.41 -14.24
N TYR A 756 -35.67 -17.60 -14.33
CA TYR A 756 -35.57 -16.13 -14.32
C TYR A 756 -35.23 -15.52 -12.95
N GLU A 757 -35.31 -16.29 -11.86
CA GLU A 757 -34.81 -15.87 -10.55
C GLU A 757 -33.34 -16.31 -10.40
N ARG A 758 -32.99 -17.47 -10.97
CA ARG A 758 -31.64 -18.05 -10.95
C ARG A 758 -30.64 -17.22 -11.72
N GLU A 759 -30.98 -16.82 -12.94
CA GLU A 759 -30.14 -15.99 -13.79
C GLU A 759 -30.47 -14.52 -13.51
N VAL A 760 -29.64 -13.87 -12.69
CA VAL A 760 -29.84 -12.49 -12.25
C VAL A 760 -29.54 -11.51 -13.39
N PHE A 761 -28.43 -11.75 -14.09
CA PHE A 761 -28.16 -11.14 -15.40
C PHE A 761 -27.22 -12.05 -16.19
N HIS A 762 -27.24 -11.83 -17.50
CA HIS A 762 -26.34 -12.49 -18.42
C HIS A 762 -26.04 -11.53 -19.58
N LEU A 763 -24.78 -11.14 -19.72
CA LEU A 763 -24.31 -10.16 -20.69
C LEU A 763 -23.54 -10.88 -21.80
N HIS A 764 -24.16 -10.99 -22.96
CA HIS A 764 -23.58 -11.51 -24.19
C HIS A 764 -23.49 -10.45 -25.28
N GLY A 765 -22.56 -10.63 -26.22
CA GLY A 765 -22.49 -9.80 -27.42
C GLY A 765 -21.07 -9.64 -27.97
N GLN A 766 -20.99 -9.03 -29.15
CA GLN A 766 -19.79 -8.46 -29.77
C GLN A 766 -19.10 -7.44 -28.83
N PRO A 767 -17.86 -6.99 -29.09
CA PRO A 767 -17.12 -6.12 -28.17
C PRO A 767 -17.94 -4.94 -27.66
N GLN A 768 -18.26 -4.94 -26.37
CA GLN A 768 -19.09 -3.91 -25.72
C GLN A 768 -18.58 -3.60 -24.31
N ALA A 769 -18.52 -2.30 -23.99
CA ALA A 769 -18.28 -1.84 -22.63
C ALA A 769 -19.63 -1.76 -21.90
N SER A 770 -19.88 -2.68 -20.98
CA SER A 770 -21.16 -2.81 -20.28
C SER A 770 -21.01 -2.67 -18.77
N ILE A 771 -21.97 -2.03 -18.13
CA ILE A 771 -22.06 -1.91 -16.68
C ILE A 771 -23.43 -2.45 -16.27
N ALA A 772 -23.46 -3.43 -15.37
CA ALA A 772 -24.70 -4.00 -14.86
C ALA A 772 -24.73 -3.97 -13.33
N PHE A 773 -25.93 -3.82 -12.78
CA PHE A 773 -26.17 -3.79 -11.35
C PHE A 773 -27.25 -4.79 -10.97
N ALA A 774 -27.03 -5.50 -9.87
CA ALA A 774 -27.98 -6.44 -9.28
C ALA A 774 -28.24 -6.08 -7.81
N GLU A 775 -29.46 -6.34 -7.35
CA GLU A 775 -29.83 -6.23 -5.95
C GLU A 775 -30.34 -7.58 -5.45
N ILE A 776 -29.72 -8.09 -4.39
CA ILE A 776 -30.04 -9.40 -3.83
C ILE A 776 -30.24 -9.28 -2.33
N ASP A 777 -31.20 -9.99 -1.80
CA ASP A 777 -31.37 -10.14 -0.36
C ASP A 777 -30.22 -10.99 0.22
N PRO A 778 -29.36 -10.42 1.10
CA PRO A 778 -28.25 -11.12 1.74
C PRO A 778 -28.64 -12.44 2.41
N LEU A 779 -29.83 -12.52 2.99
CA LEU A 779 -30.30 -13.72 3.67
C LEU A 779 -30.46 -14.90 2.70
N LYS A 780 -30.71 -14.62 1.41
CA LYS A 780 -30.75 -15.63 0.35
C LYS A 780 -29.37 -16.10 -0.11
N LEU A 781 -28.28 -15.54 0.41
CA LEU A 781 -26.93 -16.08 0.24
C LEU A 781 -26.53 -16.93 1.45
N ILE A 782 -26.89 -16.49 2.66
CA ILE A 782 -26.44 -17.09 3.92
C ILE A 782 -27.31 -18.27 4.34
N LYS A 783 -28.65 -18.08 4.39
CA LYS A 783 -29.64 -19.07 4.85
C LYS A 783 -29.97 -20.06 3.74
N ARG A 784 -28.93 -20.61 3.12
CA ARG A 784 -29.04 -21.73 2.19
C ARG A 784 -29.50 -22.97 2.96
N PRO A 785 -30.26 -23.87 2.32
CA PRO A 785 -30.52 -25.17 2.89
C PRO A 785 -29.21 -25.94 3.15
N SER A 786 -28.74 -25.92 4.39
CA SER A 786 -27.65 -26.73 4.90
C SER A 786 -28.13 -27.34 6.22
N GLN A 787 -28.18 -28.67 6.28
CA GLN A 787 -28.65 -29.55 7.37
C GLN A 787 -30.15 -29.92 7.43
N ASP A 788 -30.35 -31.22 7.66
CA ASP A 788 -31.55 -32.03 7.91
C ASP A 788 -32.92 -31.57 7.38
N PHE A 789 -33.21 -32.02 6.16
CA PHE A 789 -34.53 -31.93 5.53
C PHE A 789 -35.56 -32.95 6.05
N ARG A 790 -35.29 -33.70 7.13
CA ARG A 790 -36.22 -34.74 7.60
C ARG A 790 -37.51 -34.17 8.18
N ASP A 791 -37.51 -32.95 8.73
CA ASP A 791 -38.68 -32.45 9.48
C ASP A 791 -39.28 -31.10 9.05
N LYS A 792 -38.66 -30.30 8.15
CA LYS A 792 -39.31 -29.15 7.45
C LYS A 792 -38.41 -28.56 6.36
N PRO A 793 -38.86 -28.38 5.10
CA PRO A 793 -38.10 -27.63 4.09
C PRO A 793 -38.01 -26.13 4.48
N PRO A 794 -36.86 -25.45 4.23
CA PRO A 794 -36.75 -24.02 4.48
C PRO A 794 -37.74 -23.24 3.62
N LYS A 795 -38.34 -22.19 4.19
CA LYS A 795 -39.20 -21.26 3.44
C LYS A 795 -38.35 -20.47 2.42
N GLY A 796 -38.41 -20.86 1.15
CA GLY A 796 -37.79 -20.14 0.03
C GLY A 796 -37.90 -20.87 -1.31
N LYS A 797 -37.76 -20.15 -2.43
CA LYS A 797 -37.86 -20.71 -3.80
C LYS A 797 -36.51 -21.30 -4.28
N TRP A 798 -35.98 -22.31 -3.60
CA TRP A 798 -34.68 -22.91 -3.91
C TRP A 798 -34.78 -24.06 -4.91
N LYS A 799 -33.72 -24.26 -5.71
CA LYS A 799 -33.59 -25.47 -6.54
C LYS A 799 -33.32 -26.68 -5.63
N THR A 800 -33.63 -27.89 -6.11
CA THR A 800 -33.20 -29.12 -5.44
C THR A 800 -31.67 -29.12 -5.34
N PRO A 801 -31.09 -29.30 -4.14
CA PRO A 801 -29.65 -29.33 -3.97
C PRO A 801 -29.03 -30.58 -4.61
N PRO A 802 -27.76 -30.50 -5.06
CA PRO A 802 -27.06 -31.64 -5.64
C PRO A 802 -26.89 -32.79 -4.63
N ALA A 803 -26.75 -34.01 -5.14
CA ALA A 803 -26.46 -35.18 -4.31
C ALA A 803 -25.14 -34.99 -3.53
N GLY A 804 -25.08 -35.50 -2.30
CA GLY A 804 -23.90 -35.39 -1.43
C GLY A 804 -23.75 -34.07 -0.67
N LEU A 805 -24.57 -33.04 -0.95
CA LEU A 805 -24.56 -31.78 -0.17
C LEU A 805 -24.96 -32.01 1.30
N TYR A 806 -25.81 -33.00 1.56
CA TYR A 806 -26.40 -33.29 2.88
C TYR A 806 -25.42 -33.83 3.94
N ASN A 807 -24.23 -34.26 3.55
CA ASN A 807 -23.23 -34.84 4.45
C ASN A 807 -22.10 -33.87 4.83
N CYS A 808 -22.18 -32.61 4.41
CA CYS A 808 -21.18 -31.61 4.75
C CYS A 808 -21.71 -30.72 5.88
N GLU A 809 -21.17 -30.91 7.08
CA GLU A 809 -21.28 -29.93 8.15
C GLU A 809 -20.70 -28.60 7.67
N ARG A 810 -21.47 -27.53 7.81
CA ARG A 810 -20.95 -26.16 7.72
C ARG A 810 -20.02 -26.01 8.91
N THR A 811 -18.75 -25.69 8.68
CA THR A 811 -17.81 -25.42 9.78
C THR A 811 -18.16 -24.08 10.41
N ASP A 812 -19.12 -24.09 11.33
CA ASP A 812 -19.51 -22.94 12.12
C ASP A 812 -18.44 -22.72 13.20
N SER A 813 -17.68 -21.63 13.04
CA SER A 813 -16.86 -21.05 14.09
C SER A 813 -17.67 -19.96 14.78
N SER A 814 -18.44 -20.34 15.80
CA SER A 814 -18.94 -19.51 16.92
C SER A 814 -20.22 -20.12 17.50
N SER A 815 -20.06 -20.93 18.54
CA SER A 815 -21.11 -21.09 19.55
C SER A 815 -20.40 -21.03 20.90
N ASN A 816 -20.58 -19.91 21.60
CA ASN A 816 -20.36 -19.80 23.03
C ASN A 816 -21.30 -20.80 23.74
N ASP A 817 -20.82 -22.02 23.95
CA ASP A 817 -21.37 -22.94 24.95
C ASP A 817 -20.32 -23.16 26.03
N LEU A 818 -20.08 -22.09 26.80
CA LEU A 818 -19.33 -22.13 28.06
C LEU A 818 -20.06 -21.29 29.12
N PHE A 819 -21.38 -21.42 29.24
CA PHE A 819 -22.13 -21.02 30.44
C PHE A 819 -23.45 -21.83 30.53
N LYS A 820 -23.35 -23.02 31.11
CA LYS A 820 -24.37 -23.93 31.71
C LYS A 820 -23.60 -25.23 31.95
N GLU A 821 -23.20 -25.65 33.15
CA GLU A 821 -23.67 -25.46 34.53
C GLU A 821 -22.54 -25.03 35.47
#